data_AF-A0A123T2T5-F1
#
_entry.id   AF-A0A123T2T5-F1
#
_cell.length_a   1.000
_cell.length_b   1.000
_cell.length_c   1.000
_cell.angle_alpha   90.00
_cell.angle_beta   90.00
_cell.angle_gamma   90.00
#
_symmetry.space_group_name_H-M   'P 1'
#
loop_
_entity.id
_entity.type
_entity.pdbx_description
1 polymer ?
#
loop_
_entity_poly.entity_id
_entity_poly.type
_entity_poly.pdbx_seq_one_letter_code
_entity_poly.pdbx_strand_id
1 'polypeptide(L)'
;MATREESFTYHITSAVPTDATAFEISDTLVDVLEFDGEKGGATVTIDGKDASADATIAVQDQRLTVTLSEAQVKANGGKEVVVSFTAKIRPGANLSAYKVDGKTEIPNTAEYVINNNPETKKKSNEVPVTPPSPENPPIVKDVNGKESDTLANRYDVFTYHISTSVPNDATAFTITDTLVPVLEFSGDIAVEIDGKLISANTTIDNQTLTVDLTEEQVRNNGGKPVVVTFNAKIRSGANLSAYIVDGKTAVPNTAEYVINNNPETKKKSNEVPVYPPTPEGGEPEIDKKINKTLDYLEIARGKSYNYDITTTIPEDIVDYKEFVITDQVDSALQINGDVVVDIDGYSAEGIVDVVVDGQAVTVAVKDFSKLEGRSAIHIFIPATIRPEADLSTYVDNSVPNTANLHFTDGPGVTKDKSTVPVIVTPPTPPTPVPPTPGDPTKTVNTADGNEQAFHLDLLQRTSDFRYDIAYTIEADSQYTAFTMEDTLESVLNIQRVAIKVGSGENLVLKEFAELEAKLAEAKGTLETLEAKKTEITNTVSSVATMATELEAQKVRIAEIEQELAIKEAELATASAASTESTVAPSTTEETAGTSVVDESTDNSQPVVDKQAEIQALTVAIEQLKASKDQVQQTVVELEQQIEVANTSEASLAALEVEIRNATASIEELEKQLAEKTPKATIAREVEAALLAVNEKGELTDASAAILGQVSIDKATNHVVFDITNPDVLASLRGRQVTMSIYATINPEADLSNYVTDKGIELVPNTASVTFDRNPQTKKKTNTVTVTPPPLPEPPVPPTPLPPLPPVEPPVPSDPPTQPTPPTPPTTPPAESTPPTPGKTLPKTGVAENGMYALVGMILGTLTLVFRRRKQ
;
A
#
# COMPACT_ATOMS: atom_id res chain seq x y z
N MET A 1 -42.12 -51.53 -57.88
CA MET A 1 -43.22 -50.58 -57.60
C MET A 1 -42.61 -49.29 -57.05
N ALA A 2 -43.30 -48.15 -57.15
CA ALA A 2 -42.86 -46.87 -56.60
C ALA A 2 -43.28 -46.68 -55.13
N THR A 3 -44.44 -47.18 -54.74
CA THR A 3 -44.87 -47.35 -53.35
C THR A 3 -45.26 -48.80 -53.09
N ARG A 4 -45.45 -49.18 -51.82
CA ARG A 4 -45.71 -50.56 -51.42
C ARG A 4 -47.09 -51.06 -51.82
N GLU A 5 -48.09 -50.19 -51.78
CA GLU A 5 -49.51 -50.49 -52.02
C GLU A 5 -49.98 -49.99 -53.40
N GLU A 6 -49.03 -49.66 -54.28
CA GLU A 6 -49.28 -49.29 -55.68
C GLU A 6 -49.96 -50.44 -56.45
N SER A 7 -50.96 -50.13 -57.26
CA SER A 7 -51.60 -51.10 -58.15
C SER A 7 -50.78 -51.32 -59.42
N PHE A 8 -50.55 -52.58 -59.78
CA PHE A 8 -49.81 -53.02 -60.96
C PHE A 8 -50.65 -53.98 -61.81
N THR A 9 -50.33 -54.07 -63.10
CA THR A 9 -51.11 -54.82 -64.10
C THR A 9 -50.39 -56.07 -64.56
N TYR A 10 -51.06 -57.22 -64.51
CA TYR A 10 -50.64 -58.45 -65.19
C TYR A 10 -51.31 -58.56 -66.56
N HIS A 11 -50.62 -59.20 -67.50
CA HIS A 11 -51.12 -59.49 -68.86
C HIS A 11 -50.94 -60.98 -69.18
N ILE A 12 -52.03 -61.67 -69.49
CA ILE A 12 -52.06 -63.08 -69.88
C ILE A 12 -52.36 -63.15 -71.38
N THR A 13 -51.33 -63.34 -72.20
CA THR A 13 -51.48 -63.51 -73.65
C THR A 13 -51.55 -64.99 -74.03
N SER A 14 -52.53 -65.35 -74.85
CA SER A 14 -52.68 -66.69 -75.44
C SER A 14 -53.30 -66.61 -76.83
N ALA A 15 -53.51 -67.74 -77.49
CA ALA A 15 -54.31 -67.85 -78.71
C ALA A 15 -55.59 -68.64 -78.42
N VAL A 16 -56.72 -68.18 -78.97
CA VAL A 16 -57.99 -68.91 -78.90
C VAL A 16 -57.84 -70.23 -79.67
N PRO A 17 -58.14 -71.41 -79.10
CA PRO A 17 -57.94 -72.69 -79.81
C PRO A 17 -58.85 -72.81 -81.05
N THR A 18 -58.34 -73.37 -82.14
CA THR A 18 -59.05 -73.44 -83.45
C THR A 18 -60.23 -74.41 -83.47
N ASP A 19 -60.21 -75.45 -82.64
CA ASP A 19 -61.14 -76.59 -82.68
C ASP A 19 -61.77 -76.85 -81.30
N ALA A 20 -62.18 -75.77 -80.62
CA ALA A 20 -62.71 -75.80 -79.27
C ALA A 20 -64.16 -75.31 -79.16
N THR A 21 -64.84 -75.77 -78.12
CA THR A 21 -66.20 -75.37 -77.71
C THR A 21 -66.22 -74.55 -76.42
N ALA A 22 -65.12 -74.55 -75.65
CA ALA A 22 -64.94 -73.67 -74.49
C ALA A 22 -63.46 -73.33 -74.31
N PHE A 23 -63.18 -72.13 -73.81
CA PHE A 23 -61.84 -71.71 -73.41
C PHE A 23 -61.92 -70.88 -72.13
N GLU A 24 -61.23 -71.33 -71.09
CA GLU A 24 -61.09 -70.63 -69.82
C GLU A 24 -59.64 -70.18 -69.65
N ILE A 25 -59.44 -68.90 -69.38
CA ILE A 25 -58.18 -68.35 -68.84
C ILE A 25 -58.43 -68.01 -67.38
N SER A 26 -57.44 -68.24 -66.52
CA SER A 26 -57.55 -68.00 -65.09
C SER A 26 -56.20 -67.66 -64.47
N ASP A 27 -56.24 -67.01 -63.33
CA ASP A 27 -55.07 -66.59 -62.55
C ASP A 27 -55.46 -66.65 -61.07
N THR A 28 -54.53 -66.98 -60.18
CA THR A 28 -54.81 -67.11 -58.74
C THR A 28 -53.70 -66.43 -57.95
N LEU A 29 -54.02 -65.28 -57.36
CA LEU A 29 -53.09 -64.48 -56.59
C LEU A 29 -52.70 -65.17 -55.27
N VAL A 30 -51.44 -64.99 -54.88
CA VAL A 30 -50.93 -65.40 -53.56
C VAL A 30 -51.50 -64.51 -52.45
N ASP A 31 -51.46 -65.01 -51.21
CA ASP A 31 -52.17 -64.43 -50.05
C ASP A 31 -51.76 -62.99 -49.69
N VAL A 32 -50.53 -62.59 -49.96
CA VAL A 32 -50.01 -61.22 -49.75
C VAL A 32 -50.47 -60.21 -50.82
N LEU A 33 -51.12 -60.67 -51.89
CA LEU A 33 -51.68 -59.83 -52.95
C LEU A 33 -53.20 -59.78 -52.87
N GLU A 34 -53.79 -58.75 -53.47
CA GLU A 34 -55.22 -58.67 -53.74
C GLU A 34 -55.50 -58.03 -55.10
N PHE A 35 -56.63 -58.40 -55.71
CA PHE A 35 -57.12 -57.76 -56.93
C PHE A 35 -57.57 -56.33 -56.63
N ASP A 36 -57.26 -55.39 -57.53
CA ASP A 36 -57.65 -53.99 -57.41
C ASP A 36 -58.64 -53.60 -58.52
N GLY A 37 -59.69 -52.85 -58.17
CA GLY A 37 -60.78 -52.47 -59.08
C GLY A 37 -61.93 -53.49 -59.19
N GLU A 38 -63.05 -53.09 -59.83
CA GLU A 38 -64.20 -53.97 -60.05
C GLU A 38 -63.79 -55.17 -60.93
N LYS A 39 -64.15 -56.39 -60.52
CA LYS A 39 -63.66 -57.65 -61.11
C LYS A 39 -62.12 -57.70 -61.25
N GLY A 40 -61.38 -57.03 -60.37
CA GLY A 40 -59.92 -56.93 -60.43
C GLY A 40 -59.40 -56.13 -61.62
N GLY A 41 -60.19 -55.17 -62.11
CA GLY A 41 -59.85 -54.37 -63.30
C GLY A 41 -59.70 -55.20 -64.58
N ALA A 42 -60.24 -56.43 -64.59
CA ALA A 42 -60.02 -57.39 -65.64
C ALA A 42 -60.67 -56.95 -66.97
N THR A 43 -59.85 -56.84 -67.99
CA THR A 43 -60.20 -56.53 -69.39
C THR A 43 -59.75 -57.66 -70.29
N VAL A 44 -60.47 -57.87 -71.39
CA VAL A 44 -60.22 -58.94 -72.36
C VAL A 44 -60.18 -58.34 -73.75
N THR A 45 -59.08 -58.50 -74.47
CA THR A 45 -59.03 -58.19 -75.90
C THR A 45 -58.85 -59.46 -76.73
N ILE A 46 -59.39 -59.47 -77.94
CA ILE A 46 -59.19 -60.51 -78.94
C ILE A 46 -58.82 -59.80 -80.25
N ASP A 47 -57.72 -60.19 -80.91
CA ASP A 47 -57.29 -59.58 -82.18
C ASP A 47 -57.13 -58.04 -82.06
N GLY A 48 -56.59 -57.59 -80.93
CA GLY A 48 -56.39 -56.17 -80.58
C GLY A 48 -57.67 -55.37 -80.31
N LYS A 49 -58.84 -56.00 -80.24
CA LYS A 49 -60.14 -55.34 -80.01
C LYS A 49 -60.71 -55.73 -78.66
N ASP A 50 -61.34 -54.79 -77.97
CA ASP A 50 -62.05 -55.06 -76.72
C ASP A 50 -63.17 -56.09 -76.93
N ALA A 51 -63.19 -57.10 -76.04
CA ALA A 51 -64.15 -58.17 -75.95
C ALA A 51 -64.64 -58.37 -74.49
N SER A 52 -64.31 -57.44 -73.58
CA SER A 52 -64.57 -57.53 -72.13
C SER A 52 -66.06 -57.65 -71.79
N ALA A 53 -66.93 -57.05 -72.63
CA ALA A 53 -68.38 -57.12 -72.47
C ALA A 53 -68.98 -58.47 -72.93
N ASP A 54 -68.34 -59.16 -73.88
CA ASP A 54 -68.78 -60.46 -74.37
C ASP A 54 -68.21 -61.62 -73.55
N ALA A 55 -67.06 -61.43 -72.89
CA ALA A 55 -66.39 -62.44 -72.08
C ALA A 55 -67.04 -62.60 -70.68
N THR A 56 -67.14 -63.85 -70.19
CA THR A 56 -67.62 -64.09 -68.82
C THR A 56 -66.46 -63.93 -67.85
N ILE A 57 -66.35 -62.76 -67.22
CA ILE A 57 -65.34 -62.42 -66.21
C ILE A 57 -65.92 -62.56 -64.81
N ALA A 58 -65.26 -63.35 -63.97
CA ALA A 58 -65.56 -63.54 -62.54
C ALA A 58 -64.29 -63.51 -61.68
N VAL A 59 -64.40 -63.00 -60.46
CA VAL A 59 -63.34 -63.05 -59.43
C VAL A 59 -63.95 -63.62 -58.15
N GLN A 60 -63.36 -64.69 -57.62
CA GLN A 60 -63.78 -65.33 -56.36
C GLN A 60 -62.56 -65.99 -55.71
N ASP A 61 -62.45 -65.95 -54.37
CA ASP A 61 -61.44 -66.70 -53.59
C ASP A 61 -59.99 -66.53 -54.09
N GLN A 62 -59.59 -65.29 -54.40
CA GLN A 62 -58.31 -64.90 -55.01
C GLN A 62 -58.02 -65.45 -56.42
N ARG A 63 -59.01 -66.09 -57.07
CA ARG A 63 -58.95 -66.53 -58.47
C ARG A 63 -59.74 -65.61 -59.40
N LEU A 64 -59.07 -65.07 -60.42
CA LEU A 64 -59.69 -64.50 -61.62
C LEU A 64 -60.01 -65.65 -62.59
N THR A 65 -61.18 -65.62 -63.19
CA THR A 65 -61.59 -66.57 -64.24
C THR A 65 -62.28 -65.81 -65.39
N VAL A 66 -61.84 -66.07 -66.61
CA VAL A 66 -62.34 -65.49 -67.87
C VAL A 66 -62.70 -66.61 -68.82
N THR A 67 -64.00 -66.78 -69.09
CA THR A 67 -64.51 -67.81 -70.00
C THR A 67 -65.03 -67.19 -71.30
N LEU A 68 -64.57 -67.73 -72.43
CA LEU A 68 -65.15 -67.46 -73.75
C LEU A 68 -66.22 -68.51 -74.07
N SER A 69 -67.40 -68.06 -74.51
CA SER A 69 -68.48 -68.93 -74.96
C SER A 69 -68.14 -69.67 -76.26
N GLU A 70 -68.83 -70.78 -76.52
CA GLU A 70 -68.66 -71.59 -77.74
C GLU A 70 -68.72 -70.76 -79.04
N ALA A 71 -69.59 -69.73 -79.08
CA ALA A 71 -69.70 -68.83 -80.22
C ALA A 71 -68.44 -67.95 -80.39
N GLN A 72 -67.91 -67.40 -79.29
CA GLN A 72 -66.68 -66.58 -79.32
C GLN A 72 -65.45 -67.40 -79.66
N VAL A 73 -65.33 -68.62 -79.12
CA VAL A 73 -64.21 -69.52 -79.41
C VAL A 73 -64.20 -69.88 -80.90
N LYS A 74 -65.34 -70.29 -81.46
CA LYS A 74 -65.47 -70.61 -82.91
C LYS A 74 -65.28 -69.40 -83.82
N ALA A 75 -65.71 -68.21 -83.42
CA ALA A 75 -65.54 -66.98 -84.22
C ALA A 75 -64.12 -66.40 -84.18
N ASN A 76 -63.28 -66.84 -83.23
CA ASN A 76 -61.95 -66.27 -82.98
C ASN A 76 -60.82 -67.29 -82.93
N GLY A 77 -61.07 -68.57 -83.23
CA GLY A 77 -60.04 -69.61 -83.29
C GLY A 77 -58.81 -69.20 -84.10
N GLY A 78 -57.63 -69.36 -83.51
CA GLY A 78 -56.33 -68.95 -84.06
C GLY A 78 -55.94 -67.48 -83.81
N LYS A 79 -56.84 -66.62 -83.32
CA LYS A 79 -56.52 -65.22 -82.98
C LYS A 79 -55.90 -65.13 -81.57
N GLU A 80 -55.09 -64.09 -81.38
CA GLU A 80 -54.59 -63.71 -80.05
C GLU A 80 -55.75 -63.26 -79.14
N VAL A 81 -55.65 -63.63 -77.86
CA VAL A 81 -56.49 -63.14 -76.76
C VAL A 81 -55.60 -62.72 -75.60
N VAL A 82 -55.84 -61.52 -75.08
CA VAL A 82 -55.09 -60.95 -73.93
C VAL A 82 -56.07 -60.64 -72.82
N VAL A 83 -55.89 -61.26 -71.66
CA VAL A 83 -56.56 -60.89 -70.41
C VAL A 83 -55.62 -60.00 -69.61
N SER A 84 -56.03 -58.79 -69.27
CA SER A 84 -55.23 -57.85 -68.47
C SER A 84 -55.97 -57.50 -67.19
N PHE A 85 -55.33 -57.57 -66.04
CA PHE A 85 -55.98 -57.32 -64.74
C PHE A 85 -55.04 -56.64 -63.74
N THR A 86 -55.61 -55.96 -62.75
CA THR A 86 -54.87 -55.19 -61.74
C THR A 86 -54.84 -55.86 -60.37
N ALA A 87 -53.68 -55.81 -59.73
CA ALA A 87 -53.44 -56.32 -58.38
C ALA A 87 -52.53 -55.35 -57.60
N LYS A 88 -52.49 -55.50 -56.27
CA LYS A 88 -51.58 -54.76 -55.38
C LYS A 88 -51.16 -55.63 -54.20
N ILE A 89 -50.09 -55.24 -53.51
CA ILE A 89 -49.70 -55.85 -52.23
C ILE A 89 -50.69 -55.37 -51.16
N ARG A 90 -51.21 -56.28 -50.33
CA ARG A 90 -52.17 -55.90 -49.28
C ARG A 90 -51.50 -55.00 -48.22
N PRO A 91 -52.23 -54.02 -47.65
CA PRO A 91 -51.73 -53.24 -46.52
C PRO A 91 -51.31 -54.15 -45.35
N GLY A 92 -50.11 -53.91 -44.82
CA GLY A 92 -49.54 -54.72 -43.73
C GLY A 92 -49.20 -56.18 -44.06
N ALA A 93 -49.26 -56.61 -45.34
CA ALA A 93 -48.89 -57.97 -45.73
C ALA A 93 -47.45 -58.34 -45.31
N ASN A 94 -47.26 -59.50 -44.67
CA ASN A 94 -45.94 -59.96 -44.31
C ASN A 94 -45.25 -60.68 -45.48
N LEU A 95 -44.28 -60.03 -46.14
CA LEU A 95 -43.56 -60.59 -47.29
C LEU A 95 -42.40 -61.53 -46.93
N SER A 96 -42.26 -61.91 -45.66
CA SER A 96 -41.19 -62.79 -45.15
C SER A 96 -40.95 -64.07 -45.95
N ALA A 97 -42.03 -64.72 -46.40
CA ALA A 97 -41.99 -65.97 -47.14
C ALA A 97 -41.54 -65.81 -48.62
N TYR A 98 -41.46 -64.57 -49.12
CA TYR A 98 -41.24 -64.24 -50.52
C TYR A 98 -39.83 -63.68 -50.78
N LYS A 99 -38.85 -64.04 -49.94
CA LYS A 99 -37.45 -63.65 -50.13
C LYS A 99 -36.62 -64.72 -50.85
N VAL A 100 -35.99 -64.33 -51.97
CA VAL A 100 -35.11 -65.16 -52.80
C VAL A 100 -33.81 -64.37 -53.07
N ASP A 101 -32.65 -64.98 -52.86
CA ASP A 101 -31.32 -64.39 -53.08
C ASP A 101 -31.13 -62.95 -52.55
N GLY A 102 -31.71 -62.66 -51.38
CA GLY A 102 -31.62 -61.36 -50.69
C GLY A 102 -32.61 -60.30 -51.18
N LYS A 103 -33.48 -60.59 -52.13
CA LYS A 103 -34.57 -59.72 -52.60
C LYS A 103 -35.94 -60.28 -52.23
N THR A 104 -36.93 -59.40 -52.11
CA THR A 104 -38.33 -59.80 -51.99
C THR A 104 -38.96 -59.84 -53.38
N GLU A 105 -39.40 -61.02 -53.83
CA GLU A 105 -40.01 -61.23 -55.16
C GLU A 105 -41.27 -62.08 -54.99
N ILE A 106 -42.45 -61.47 -55.16
CA ILE A 106 -43.75 -62.13 -54.96
C ILE A 106 -44.19 -62.74 -56.31
N PRO A 107 -44.27 -64.08 -56.46
CA PRO A 107 -44.54 -64.72 -57.74
C PRO A 107 -46.02 -64.68 -58.11
N ASN A 108 -46.31 -64.64 -59.41
CA ASN A 108 -47.63 -64.96 -59.95
C ASN A 108 -47.53 -65.86 -61.21
N THR A 109 -48.56 -66.67 -61.48
CA THR A 109 -48.64 -67.56 -62.65
C THR A 109 -50.10 -67.83 -63.05
N ALA A 110 -50.42 -67.53 -64.31
CA ALA A 110 -51.71 -67.82 -64.92
C ALA A 110 -51.81 -69.24 -65.47
N GLU A 111 -53.03 -69.69 -65.78
CA GLU A 111 -53.32 -70.99 -66.38
C GLU A 111 -54.58 -70.97 -67.26
N TYR A 112 -54.63 -71.82 -68.29
CA TYR A 112 -55.80 -71.99 -69.16
C TYR A 112 -56.29 -73.43 -69.25
N VAL A 113 -57.57 -73.61 -69.61
CA VAL A 113 -58.23 -74.90 -69.87
C VAL A 113 -59.04 -74.83 -71.17
N ILE A 114 -59.03 -75.91 -71.95
CA ILE A 114 -59.73 -76.04 -73.24
C ILE A 114 -60.85 -77.09 -73.10
N ASN A 115 -62.02 -76.82 -73.69
CA ASN A 115 -63.19 -77.73 -73.71
C ASN A 115 -63.62 -78.24 -72.33
N ASN A 116 -63.33 -77.47 -71.27
CA ASN A 116 -63.54 -77.83 -69.87
C ASN A 116 -62.87 -79.16 -69.45
N ASN A 117 -61.84 -79.62 -70.17
CA ASN A 117 -61.08 -80.83 -69.83
C ASN A 117 -59.81 -80.46 -69.02
N PRO A 118 -59.70 -80.82 -67.72
CA PRO A 118 -58.52 -80.54 -66.90
C PRO A 118 -57.20 -81.07 -67.45
N GLU A 119 -57.20 -82.11 -68.29
CA GLU A 119 -55.97 -82.65 -68.91
C GLU A 119 -55.37 -81.69 -69.95
N THR A 120 -56.15 -80.74 -70.47
CA THR A 120 -55.66 -79.70 -71.41
C THR A 120 -54.98 -78.53 -70.71
N LYS A 121 -54.96 -78.54 -69.37
CA LYS A 121 -54.50 -77.44 -68.53
C LYS A 121 -53.02 -77.12 -68.77
N LYS A 122 -52.71 -75.85 -69.05
CA LYS A 122 -51.32 -75.34 -69.11
C LYS A 122 -51.19 -74.08 -68.28
N LYS A 123 -49.98 -73.86 -67.76
CA LYS A 123 -49.57 -72.64 -67.05
C LYS A 123 -48.80 -71.68 -67.96
N SER A 124 -48.78 -70.40 -67.61
CA SER A 124 -47.82 -69.43 -68.13
C SER A 124 -46.40 -69.70 -67.57
N ASN A 125 -45.43 -68.87 -67.97
CA ASN A 125 -44.26 -68.62 -67.12
C ASN A 125 -44.69 -67.90 -65.83
N GLU A 126 -43.83 -67.95 -64.82
CA GLU A 126 -43.97 -67.12 -63.62
C GLU A 126 -43.54 -65.68 -63.93
N VAL A 127 -44.18 -64.71 -63.26
CA VAL A 127 -43.82 -63.28 -63.31
C VAL A 127 -43.88 -62.71 -61.88
N PRO A 128 -42.74 -62.43 -61.23
CA PRO A 128 -42.75 -61.86 -59.89
C PRO A 128 -42.95 -60.34 -59.91
N VAL A 129 -43.39 -59.81 -58.77
CA VAL A 129 -43.40 -58.37 -58.46
C VAL A 129 -42.48 -58.06 -57.28
N THR A 130 -41.72 -56.96 -57.40
CA THR A 130 -40.77 -56.49 -56.38
C THR A 130 -41.32 -55.23 -55.70
N PRO A 131 -41.41 -55.19 -54.35
CA PRO A 131 -41.78 -53.98 -53.59
C PRO A 131 -40.70 -52.89 -53.73
N PRO A 132 -40.98 -51.63 -53.34
CA PRO A 132 -39.96 -50.60 -53.25
C PRO A 132 -38.93 -50.89 -52.15
N SER A 133 -37.88 -50.06 -52.06
CA SER A 133 -36.97 -50.03 -50.91
C SER A 133 -37.74 -49.78 -49.59
N PRO A 134 -37.23 -50.27 -48.44
CA PRO A 134 -37.82 -50.00 -47.12
C PRO A 134 -38.02 -48.51 -46.83
N GLU A 135 -39.04 -48.22 -46.03
CA GLU A 135 -39.34 -46.87 -45.55
C GLU A 135 -38.38 -46.40 -44.45
N ASN A 136 -38.30 -45.09 -44.23
CA ASN A 136 -37.49 -44.48 -43.18
C ASN A 136 -38.36 -44.05 -41.98
N PRO A 137 -38.66 -44.93 -41.01
CA PRO A 137 -39.57 -44.67 -39.90
C PRO A 137 -39.14 -43.49 -39.02
N PRO A 138 -40.05 -42.83 -38.27
CA PRO A 138 -39.66 -41.83 -37.29
C PRO A 138 -38.80 -42.48 -36.19
N ILE A 139 -37.78 -41.77 -35.71
CA ILE A 139 -37.01 -42.12 -34.52
C ILE A 139 -37.07 -40.93 -33.57
N VAL A 140 -37.48 -41.21 -32.33
CA VAL A 140 -37.67 -40.24 -31.25
C VAL A 140 -36.89 -40.74 -30.04
N LYS A 141 -36.37 -39.82 -29.25
CA LYS A 141 -35.65 -40.11 -28.01
C LYS A 141 -36.22 -39.28 -26.86
N ASP A 142 -36.25 -39.86 -25.67
CA ASP A 142 -36.58 -39.18 -24.43
C ASP A 142 -35.62 -39.58 -23.30
N VAL A 143 -35.62 -38.80 -22.22
CA VAL A 143 -34.96 -39.12 -20.95
C VAL A 143 -35.99 -39.04 -19.83
N ASN A 144 -36.08 -40.10 -19.03
CA ASN A 144 -37.08 -40.26 -17.96
C ASN A 144 -38.54 -39.97 -18.41
N GLY A 145 -38.87 -40.23 -19.69
CA GLY A 145 -40.19 -39.95 -20.28
C GLY A 145 -40.40 -38.50 -20.75
N LYS A 146 -39.32 -37.72 -20.92
CA LYS A 146 -39.35 -36.28 -21.21
C LYS A 146 -38.38 -35.90 -22.34
N GLU A 147 -38.65 -34.81 -23.05
CA GLU A 147 -37.73 -34.26 -24.07
C GLU A 147 -36.40 -33.75 -23.47
N SER A 148 -36.37 -33.47 -22.17
CA SER A 148 -35.18 -33.21 -21.35
C SER A 148 -35.51 -33.40 -19.87
N ASP A 149 -34.52 -33.57 -19.00
CA ASP A 149 -34.75 -33.64 -17.55
C ASP A 149 -33.71 -32.88 -16.73
N THR A 150 -34.12 -32.43 -15.54
CA THR A 150 -33.24 -31.78 -14.55
C THR A 150 -32.97 -32.75 -13.42
N LEU A 151 -31.70 -33.04 -13.15
CA LEU A 151 -31.27 -33.92 -12.07
C LEU A 151 -31.42 -33.21 -10.71
N ALA A 152 -31.66 -33.96 -9.64
CA ALA A 152 -31.67 -33.41 -8.29
C ALA A 152 -30.24 -33.26 -7.76
N ASN A 153 -29.39 -34.26 -8.04
CA ASN A 153 -27.96 -34.26 -7.73
C ASN A 153 -27.14 -34.41 -9.02
N ARG A 154 -25.90 -33.90 -9.03
CA ARG A 154 -24.96 -34.02 -10.17
C ARG A 154 -24.75 -35.45 -10.67
N TYR A 155 -24.90 -36.44 -9.78
CA TYR A 155 -24.58 -37.85 -10.01
C TYR A 155 -25.78 -38.81 -10.04
N ASP A 156 -26.99 -38.28 -10.16
CA ASP A 156 -28.19 -39.09 -10.35
C ASP A 156 -28.10 -39.95 -11.63
N VAL A 157 -28.68 -41.15 -11.56
CA VAL A 157 -28.85 -42.05 -12.72
C VAL A 157 -30.17 -41.72 -13.41
N PHE A 158 -30.14 -41.61 -14.74
CA PHE A 158 -31.29 -41.34 -15.58
C PHE A 158 -31.40 -42.34 -16.73
N THR A 159 -32.62 -42.55 -17.23
CA THR A 159 -32.96 -43.57 -18.23
C THR A 159 -33.26 -42.90 -19.56
N TYR A 160 -32.56 -43.30 -20.64
CA TYR A 160 -32.93 -42.92 -22.01
C TYR A 160 -33.82 -44.01 -22.63
N HIS A 161 -34.80 -43.57 -23.43
CA HIS A 161 -35.56 -44.43 -24.34
C HIS A 161 -35.36 -43.96 -25.78
N ILE A 162 -35.12 -44.89 -26.70
CA ILE A 162 -35.11 -44.67 -28.15
C ILE A 162 -36.32 -45.39 -28.73
N SER A 163 -37.29 -44.65 -29.26
CA SER A 163 -38.52 -45.18 -29.85
C SER A 163 -38.50 -45.03 -31.38
N THR A 164 -38.71 -46.13 -32.10
CA THR A 164 -38.91 -46.14 -33.56
C THR A 164 -39.80 -47.32 -33.97
N SER A 165 -39.86 -47.67 -35.24
CA SER A 165 -40.49 -48.91 -35.71
C SER A 165 -39.56 -49.69 -36.63
N VAL A 166 -39.76 -51.00 -36.72
CA VAL A 166 -39.00 -51.86 -37.64
C VAL A 166 -39.44 -51.56 -39.07
N PRO A 167 -38.55 -51.17 -40.00
CA PRO A 167 -38.93 -50.84 -41.37
C PRO A 167 -39.57 -52.02 -42.10
N ASN A 168 -40.64 -51.78 -42.86
CA ASN A 168 -41.23 -52.81 -43.70
C ASN A 168 -40.24 -53.33 -44.76
N ASP A 169 -40.30 -54.64 -45.00
CA ASP A 169 -39.54 -55.38 -46.03
C ASP A 169 -38.00 -55.33 -45.94
N ALA A 170 -37.43 -54.74 -44.87
CA ALA A 170 -36.00 -54.67 -44.61
C ALA A 170 -35.33 -56.04 -44.37
N THR A 171 -33.99 -56.06 -44.45
CA THR A 171 -33.10 -57.22 -44.21
C THR A 171 -32.22 -57.04 -42.97
N ALA A 172 -31.88 -55.80 -42.60
CA ALA A 172 -31.16 -55.48 -41.38
C ALA A 172 -31.67 -54.16 -40.80
N PHE A 173 -31.61 -54.01 -39.48
CA PHE A 173 -31.94 -52.76 -38.80
C PHE A 173 -31.06 -52.62 -37.56
N THR A 174 -30.27 -51.56 -37.55
CA THR A 174 -29.26 -51.26 -36.53
C THR A 174 -29.61 -49.93 -35.89
N ILE A 175 -29.76 -49.89 -34.57
CA ILE A 175 -29.96 -48.67 -33.78
C ILE A 175 -28.67 -48.40 -33.00
N THR A 176 -28.20 -47.15 -32.99
CA THR A 176 -26.97 -46.73 -32.30
C THR A 176 -27.17 -45.46 -31.47
N ASP A 177 -26.55 -45.42 -30.31
CA ASP A 177 -26.54 -44.28 -29.38
C ASP A 177 -25.10 -44.01 -28.94
N THR A 178 -24.65 -42.75 -28.91
CA THR A 178 -23.26 -42.44 -28.52
C THR A 178 -23.26 -41.42 -27.39
N LEU A 179 -22.91 -41.86 -26.18
CA LEU A 179 -22.80 -40.96 -25.04
C LEU A 179 -21.66 -39.96 -25.25
N VAL A 180 -21.93 -38.69 -24.90
CA VAL A 180 -20.89 -37.66 -24.86
C VAL A 180 -19.88 -37.93 -23.72
N PRO A 181 -18.59 -37.54 -23.85
CA PRO A 181 -17.51 -37.99 -22.94
C PRO A 181 -17.68 -37.75 -21.44
N VAL A 182 -18.61 -36.89 -21.03
CA VAL A 182 -18.93 -36.60 -19.62
C VAL A 182 -19.98 -37.55 -19.01
N LEU A 183 -20.59 -38.42 -19.82
CA LEU A 183 -21.55 -39.44 -19.41
C LEU A 183 -20.94 -40.84 -19.40
N GLU A 184 -21.55 -41.76 -18.65
CA GLU A 184 -21.27 -43.20 -18.70
C GLU A 184 -22.56 -44.02 -18.58
N PHE A 185 -22.58 -45.22 -19.17
CA PHE A 185 -23.67 -46.18 -19.03
C PHE A 185 -23.73 -46.73 -17.60
N SER A 186 -24.94 -46.91 -17.06
CA SER A 186 -25.15 -47.20 -15.63
C SER A 186 -26.27 -48.22 -15.38
N GLY A 187 -26.18 -49.40 -16.03
CA GLY A 187 -27.11 -50.51 -15.82
C GLY A 187 -27.19 -51.43 -17.04
N ASP A 188 -28.18 -52.33 -17.03
CA ASP A 188 -28.52 -53.18 -18.16
C ASP A 188 -29.19 -52.40 -19.31
N ILE A 189 -29.22 -53.01 -20.50
CA ILE A 189 -29.93 -52.52 -21.69
C ILE A 189 -31.13 -53.42 -21.93
N ALA A 190 -32.31 -52.83 -22.13
CA ALA A 190 -33.51 -53.54 -22.58
C ALA A 190 -33.86 -53.17 -24.02
N VAL A 191 -34.34 -54.14 -24.79
CA VAL A 191 -34.82 -53.94 -26.17
C VAL A 191 -36.17 -54.63 -26.30
N GLU A 192 -37.21 -53.86 -26.59
CA GLU A 192 -38.57 -54.37 -26.77
C GLU A 192 -39.05 -54.19 -28.20
N ILE A 193 -39.76 -55.17 -28.74
CA ILE A 193 -40.54 -55.05 -29.98
C ILE A 193 -41.99 -55.41 -29.65
N ASP A 194 -42.95 -54.62 -30.14
CA ASP A 194 -44.39 -54.86 -29.91
C ASP A 194 -44.79 -54.89 -28.41
N GLY A 195 -44.08 -54.12 -27.57
CA GLY A 195 -44.25 -54.13 -26.11
C GLY A 195 -43.77 -55.43 -25.43
N LYS A 196 -42.84 -56.15 -26.06
CA LYS A 196 -42.27 -57.40 -25.55
C LYS A 196 -40.74 -57.36 -25.63
N LEU A 197 -40.09 -57.55 -24.49
CA LEU A 197 -38.64 -57.74 -24.38
C LEU A 197 -38.12 -58.88 -25.29
N ILE A 198 -37.06 -58.59 -26.04
CA ILE A 198 -36.36 -59.52 -26.94
C ILE A 198 -34.86 -59.60 -26.62
N SER A 199 -34.23 -60.71 -27.02
CA SER A 199 -32.77 -60.79 -27.07
C SER A 199 -32.30 -60.26 -28.44
N ALA A 200 -31.88 -59.00 -28.48
CA ALA A 200 -31.17 -58.41 -29.62
C ALA A 200 -29.65 -58.57 -29.45
N ASN A 201 -28.88 -58.37 -30.53
CA ASN A 201 -27.43 -58.30 -30.42
C ASN A 201 -27.05 -56.88 -29.95
N THR A 202 -26.72 -56.74 -28.66
CA THR A 202 -26.32 -55.45 -28.07
C THR A 202 -24.84 -55.41 -27.76
N THR A 203 -24.15 -54.34 -28.13
CA THR A 203 -22.74 -54.08 -27.78
C THR A 203 -22.56 -52.64 -27.32
N ILE A 204 -21.61 -52.41 -26.40
CA ILE A 204 -21.08 -51.07 -26.12
C ILE A 204 -19.60 -51.10 -26.49
N ASP A 205 -19.18 -50.23 -27.41
CA ASP A 205 -17.76 -49.95 -27.68
C ASP A 205 -17.54 -48.44 -27.76
N ASN A 206 -16.45 -47.95 -27.16
CA ASN A 206 -16.06 -46.53 -27.20
C ASN A 206 -17.17 -45.51 -26.85
N GLN A 207 -18.10 -45.89 -25.96
CA GLN A 207 -19.34 -45.17 -25.58
C GLN A 207 -20.50 -45.20 -26.59
N THR A 208 -20.35 -45.93 -27.69
CA THR A 208 -21.43 -46.23 -28.63
C THR A 208 -22.12 -47.53 -28.23
N LEU A 209 -23.38 -47.43 -27.80
CA LEU A 209 -24.32 -48.54 -27.80
C LEU A 209 -24.72 -48.85 -29.25
N THR A 210 -24.62 -50.12 -29.65
CA THR A 210 -25.17 -50.65 -30.90
C THR A 210 -26.18 -51.75 -30.58
N VAL A 211 -27.34 -51.70 -31.23
CA VAL A 211 -28.42 -52.70 -31.15
C VAL A 211 -28.71 -53.20 -32.55
N ASP A 212 -28.20 -54.37 -32.89
CA ASP A 212 -28.46 -55.04 -34.16
C ASP A 212 -29.65 -55.99 -34.02
N LEU A 213 -30.72 -55.73 -34.78
CA LEU A 213 -31.80 -56.70 -34.97
C LEU A 213 -31.37 -57.74 -36.01
N THR A 214 -31.49 -59.01 -35.64
CA THR A 214 -31.24 -60.13 -36.57
C THR A 214 -32.19 -60.09 -37.76
N GLU A 215 -31.78 -60.68 -38.90
CA GLU A 215 -32.60 -60.70 -40.12
C GLU A 215 -33.99 -61.30 -39.86
N GLU A 216 -34.11 -62.30 -38.97
CA GLU A 216 -35.39 -62.86 -38.55
C GLU A 216 -36.24 -61.88 -37.71
N GLN A 217 -35.63 -61.15 -36.77
CA GLN A 217 -36.33 -60.13 -35.97
C GLN A 217 -36.86 -58.99 -36.84
N VAL A 218 -36.07 -58.53 -37.83
CA VAL A 218 -36.52 -57.53 -38.80
C VAL A 218 -37.66 -58.09 -39.66
N ARG A 219 -37.47 -59.27 -40.25
CA ARG A 219 -38.41 -59.90 -41.18
C ARG A 219 -39.76 -60.25 -40.54
N ASN A 220 -39.78 -60.62 -39.26
CA ASN A 220 -41.01 -61.03 -38.55
C ASN A 220 -41.77 -59.87 -37.89
N ASN A 221 -41.20 -58.65 -37.85
CA ASN A 221 -41.78 -57.52 -37.10
C ASN A 221 -41.89 -56.21 -37.91
N GLY A 222 -41.81 -56.25 -39.24
CA GLY A 222 -42.01 -55.06 -40.08
C GLY A 222 -43.27 -54.28 -39.71
N GLY A 223 -43.14 -52.95 -39.61
CA GLY A 223 -44.18 -52.01 -39.19
C GLY A 223 -44.40 -51.91 -37.66
N LYS A 224 -43.86 -52.82 -36.85
CA LYS A 224 -44.08 -52.83 -35.39
C LYS A 224 -43.18 -51.83 -34.65
N PRO A 225 -43.62 -51.27 -33.51
CA PRO A 225 -42.78 -50.41 -32.68
C PRO A 225 -41.61 -51.19 -32.07
N VAL A 226 -40.48 -50.53 -31.93
CA VAL A 226 -39.29 -50.99 -31.19
C VAL A 226 -38.82 -49.89 -30.24
N VAL A 227 -38.49 -50.28 -29.01
CA VAL A 227 -37.97 -49.40 -27.96
C VAL A 227 -36.65 -49.95 -27.45
N VAL A 228 -35.61 -49.12 -27.38
CA VAL A 228 -34.34 -49.41 -26.72
C VAL A 228 -34.25 -48.56 -25.46
N THR A 229 -34.06 -49.20 -24.30
CA THR A 229 -33.99 -48.54 -22.99
C THR A 229 -32.64 -48.80 -22.35
N PHE A 230 -31.98 -47.76 -21.87
CA PHE A 230 -30.69 -47.89 -21.17
C PHE A 230 -30.47 -46.75 -20.16
N ASN A 231 -29.72 -47.04 -19.10
CA ASN A 231 -29.39 -46.06 -18.07
C ASN A 231 -28.04 -45.37 -18.35
N ALA A 232 -27.94 -44.10 -17.99
CA ALA A 232 -26.71 -43.31 -17.99
C ALA A 232 -26.65 -42.41 -16.75
N LYS A 233 -25.46 -41.86 -16.47
CA LYS A 233 -25.23 -40.82 -15.46
C LYS A 233 -24.05 -39.94 -15.87
N ILE A 234 -23.87 -38.81 -15.20
CA ILE A 234 -22.65 -37.99 -15.31
C ILE A 234 -21.50 -38.68 -14.57
N ARG A 235 -20.28 -38.67 -15.13
CA ARG A 235 -19.09 -39.25 -14.49
C ARG A 235 -18.62 -38.38 -13.32
N SER A 236 -18.12 -39.00 -12.25
CA SER A 236 -17.44 -38.30 -11.14
C SER A 236 -16.28 -37.43 -11.68
N GLY A 237 -16.12 -36.20 -11.15
CA GLY A 237 -15.13 -35.24 -11.64
C GLY A 237 -15.31 -34.74 -13.08
N ALA A 238 -16.42 -35.04 -13.77
CA ALA A 238 -16.62 -34.59 -15.15
C ALA A 238 -16.61 -33.07 -15.28
N ASN A 239 -15.71 -32.55 -16.14
CA ASN A 239 -15.66 -31.15 -16.49
C ASN A 239 -16.77 -30.82 -17.50
N LEU A 240 -17.80 -30.10 -17.03
CA LEU A 240 -18.99 -29.78 -17.81
C LEU A 240 -18.92 -28.41 -18.53
N SER A 241 -17.78 -27.70 -18.46
CA SER A 241 -17.65 -26.34 -19.04
C SER A 241 -17.94 -26.24 -20.54
N ALA A 242 -17.66 -27.31 -21.30
CA ALA A 242 -17.97 -27.41 -22.72
C ALA A 242 -19.48 -27.54 -23.05
N TYR A 243 -20.33 -27.68 -22.03
CA TYR A 243 -21.76 -27.93 -22.12
C TYR A 243 -22.61 -26.78 -21.54
N ILE A 244 -22.00 -25.61 -21.30
CA ILE A 244 -22.71 -24.42 -20.82
C ILE A 244 -23.31 -23.67 -22.01
N VAL A 245 -24.64 -23.61 -22.08
CA VAL A 245 -25.42 -22.89 -23.10
C VAL A 245 -26.35 -21.90 -22.39
N ASP A 246 -26.33 -20.63 -22.81
CA ASP A 246 -27.12 -19.53 -22.22
C ASP A 246 -27.06 -19.45 -20.68
N GLY A 247 -25.89 -19.76 -20.11
CA GLY A 247 -25.64 -19.74 -18.66
C GLY A 247 -26.13 -20.96 -17.89
N LYS A 248 -26.55 -22.03 -18.56
CA LYS A 248 -26.96 -23.31 -17.94
C LYS A 248 -26.17 -24.48 -18.51
N THR A 249 -25.80 -25.43 -17.65
CA THR A 249 -25.17 -26.68 -18.08
C THR A 249 -26.23 -27.61 -18.68
N ALA A 250 -26.08 -27.97 -19.95
CA ALA A 250 -26.99 -28.83 -20.69
C ALA A 250 -26.19 -29.93 -21.41
N VAL A 251 -26.24 -31.16 -20.90
CA VAL A 251 -25.45 -32.28 -21.43
C VAL A 251 -26.30 -33.06 -22.44
N PRO A 252 -26.03 -32.96 -23.76
CA PRO A 252 -26.90 -33.50 -24.81
C PRO A 252 -26.63 -34.98 -25.08
N ASN A 253 -27.65 -35.67 -25.61
CA ASN A 253 -27.49 -36.99 -26.20
C ASN A 253 -28.42 -37.19 -27.43
N THR A 254 -27.99 -37.97 -28.42
CA THR A 254 -28.75 -38.29 -29.65
C THR A 254 -28.64 -39.78 -30.01
N ALA A 255 -29.67 -40.32 -30.65
CA ALA A 255 -29.70 -41.65 -31.23
C ALA A 255 -29.71 -41.56 -32.77
N GLU A 256 -29.37 -42.65 -33.44
CA GLU A 256 -29.56 -42.81 -34.88
C GLU A 256 -29.82 -44.28 -35.26
N TYR A 257 -30.36 -44.54 -36.45
CA TYR A 257 -30.46 -45.90 -37.00
C TYR A 257 -29.83 -46.00 -38.40
N VAL A 258 -29.61 -47.24 -38.86
CA VAL A 258 -29.31 -47.62 -40.26
C VAL A 258 -30.17 -48.82 -40.68
N ILE A 259 -30.66 -48.81 -41.93
CA ILE A 259 -31.47 -49.87 -42.54
C ILE A 259 -30.65 -50.61 -43.62
N ASN A 260 -30.80 -51.94 -43.71
CA ASN A 260 -30.14 -52.80 -44.69
C ASN A 260 -28.62 -52.62 -44.79
N ASN A 261 -27.99 -52.17 -43.70
CA ASN A 261 -26.57 -51.79 -43.64
C ASN A 261 -26.14 -50.72 -44.68
N ASN A 262 -27.07 -49.92 -45.21
CA ASN A 262 -26.78 -48.81 -46.14
C ASN A 262 -26.69 -47.46 -45.38
N PRO A 263 -25.50 -46.82 -45.26
CA PRO A 263 -25.34 -45.54 -44.59
C PRO A 263 -26.23 -44.40 -45.11
N GLU A 264 -26.69 -44.45 -46.37
CA GLU A 264 -27.60 -43.45 -46.94
C GLU A 264 -29.01 -43.47 -46.32
N THR A 265 -29.38 -44.55 -45.61
CA THR A 265 -30.63 -44.66 -44.86
C THR A 265 -30.55 -44.08 -43.45
N LYS A 266 -29.38 -43.54 -43.05
CA LYS A 266 -29.13 -43.03 -41.70
C LYS A 266 -30.13 -41.93 -41.33
N LYS A 267 -30.76 -42.08 -40.16
CA LYS A 267 -31.67 -41.08 -39.58
C LYS A 267 -31.38 -40.90 -38.10
N LYS A 268 -31.36 -39.64 -37.64
CA LYS A 268 -31.13 -39.26 -36.24
C LYS A 268 -32.45 -38.98 -35.50
N SER A 269 -32.44 -39.17 -34.19
CA SER A 269 -33.47 -38.66 -33.28
C SER A 269 -33.39 -37.14 -33.09
N ASN A 270 -34.33 -36.59 -32.33
CA ASN A 270 -34.13 -35.34 -31.60
C ASN A 270 -32.94 -35.45 -30.62
N GLU A 271 -32.38 -34.31 -30.25
CA GLU A 271 -31.45 -34.18 -29.13
C GLU A 271 -32.22 -34.15 -27.81
N VAL A 272 -31.64 -34.77 -26.78
CA VAL A 272 -32.24 -34.93 -25.45
C VAL A 272 -31.20 -34.57 -24.38
N PRO A 273 -31.21 -33.33 -23.86
CA PRO A 273 -30.28 -32.90 -22.84
C PRO A 273 -30.73 -33.31 -21.43
N VAL A 274 -29.75 -33.51 -20.55
CA VAL A 274 -29.95 -33.46 -19.09
C VAL A 274 -29.29 -32.22 -18.50
N TYR A 275 -29.97 -31.61 -17.53
CA TYR A 275 -29.50 -30.46 -16.77
C TYR A 275 -29.10 -30.94 -15.37
N PRO A 276 -27.80 -31.06 -15.02
CA PRO A 276 -27.43 -31.20 -13.61
C PRO A 276 -27.83 -29.95 -12.83
N PRO A 277 -27.97 -30.03 -11.50
CA PRO A 277 -28.10 -28.83 -10.68
C PRO A 277 -26.92 -27.89 -10.92
N THR A 278 -27.19 -26.59 -11.03
CA THR A 278 -26.18 -25.56 -10.78
C THR A 278 -25.87 -25.59 -9.29
N PRO A 279 -24.60 -25.65 -8.84
CA PRO A 279 -24.29 -25.68 -7.40
C PRO A 279 -24.86 -24.45 -6.66
N GLU A 280 -25.85 -24.66 -5.79
CA GLU A 280 -26.48 -23.62 -4.96
C GLU A 280 -25.66 -23.32 -3.69
N GLY A 281 -24.34 -23.20 -3.88
CA GLY A 281 -23.37 -22.70 -2.90
C GLY A 281 -22.39 -21.66 -3.46
N GLY A 282 -22.30 -21.53 -4.78
CA GLY A 282 -21.40 -20.58 -5.45
C GLY A 282 -19.91 -20.94 -5.35
N GLU A 283 -19.05 -19.94 -5.53
CA GLU A 283 -17.60 -20.06 -5.43
C GLU A 283 -17.16 -19.74 -3.98
N PRO A 284 -16.38 -20.59 -3.30
CA PRO A 284 -16.17 -20.50 -1.85
C PRO A 284 -15.66 -19.13 -1.42
N GLU A 285 -16.29 -18.53 -0.42
CA GLU A 285 -15.97 -17.19 0.09
C GLU A 285 -15.22 -17.28 1.41
N ILE A 286 -14.30 -16.35 1.65
CA ILE A 286 -13.51 -16.24 2.88
C ILE A 286 -13.74 -14.87 3.54
N ASP A 287 -14.04 -14.88 4.82
CA ASP A 287 -14.16 -13.70 5.69
C ASP A 287 -13.27 -13.86 6.92
N LYS A 288 -12.90 -12.74 7.54
CA LYS A 288 -12.08 -12.70 8.75
C LYS A 288 -12.62 -11.62 9.68
N LYS A 289 -12.75 -11.96 10.96
CA LYS A 289 -13.10 -11.05 12.04
C LYS A 289 -12.10 -11.15 13.19
N ILE A 290 -12.23 -10.24 14.13
CA ILE A 290 -11.62 -10.25 15.44
C ILE A 290 -12.73 -10.53 16.44
N ASN A 291 -12.53 -11.47 17.36
CA ASN A 291 -13.52 -11.89 18.36
C ASN A 291 -14.92 -12.14 17.75
N LYS A 292 -14.97 -12.91 16.66
CA LYS A 292 -16.13 -13.35 15.85
C LYS A 292 -16.87 -12.31 15.05
N THR A 293 -16.80 -11.01 15.37
CA THR A 293 -17.68 -10.00 14.73
C THR A 293 -17.05 -8.65 14.41
N LEU A 294 -15.82 -8.38 14.86
CA LEU A 294 -15.21 -7.05 14.73
C LEU A 294 -14.24 -6.98 13.53
N ASP A 295 -14.34 -5.91 12.75
CA ASP A 295 -13.33 -5.57 11.73
C ASP A 295 -12.19 -4.70 12.30
N TYR A 296 -12.43 -4.08 13.47
CA TYR A 296 -11.49 -3.22 14.20
C TYR A 296 -11.57 -3.50 15.70
N LEU A 297 -10.42 -3.58 16.38
CA LEU A 297 -10.35 -3.72 17.83
C LEU A 297 -9.31 -2.76 18.44
N GLU A 298 -9.77 -1.84 19.30
CA GLU A 298 -8.91 -1.12 20.25
C GLU A 298 -8.63 -2.04 21.46
N ILE A 299 -7.38 -2.45 21.66
CA ILE A 299 -6.99 -3.39 22.72
C ILE A 299 -5.55 -3.15 23.20
N ALA A 300 -5.34 -3.12 24.53
CA ALA A 300 -4.02 -2.93 25.12
C ALA A 300 -3.05 -4.04 24.70
N ARG A 301 -1.76 -3.69 24.53
CA ARG A 301 -0.72 -4.67 24.15
C ARG A 301 -0.64 -5.81 25.16
N GLY A 302 -0.15 -6.97 24.76
CA GLY A 302 -0.06 -8.16 25.60
C GLY A 302 -1.40 -8.83 25.96
N LYS A 303 -2.54 -8.15 25.76
CA LYS A 303 -3.88 -8.73 25.96
C LYS A 303 -4.27 -9.65 24.81
N SER A 304 -4.84 -10.79 25.15
CA SER A 304 -5.29 -11.81 24.18
C SER A 304 -6.60 -11.42 23.51
N TYR A 305 -6.67 -11.65 22.21
CA TYR A 305 -7.89 -11.67 21.39
C TYR A 305 -7.81 -12.86 20.42
N ASN A 306 -8.86 -13.13 19.65
CA ASN A 306 -8.83 -14.10 18.55
C ASN A 306 -8.98 -13.41 17.20
N TYR A 307 -8.28 -13.91 16.18
CA TYR A 307 -8.76 -13.82 14.80
C TYR A 307 -9.67 -15.03 14.54
N ASP A 308 -10.80 -14.77 13.89
CA ASP A 308 -11.83 -15.74 13.54
C ASP A 308 -11.97 -15.72 12.01
N ILE A 309 -11.36 -16.68 11.32
CA ILE A 309 -11.48 -16.85 9.86
C ILE A 309 -12.65 -17.79 9.59
N THR A 310 -13.49 -17.46 8.63
CA THR A 310 -14.59 -18.32 8.17
C THR A 310 -14.47 -18.52 6.66
N THR A 311 -14.69 -19.75 6.18
CA THR A 311 -14.74 -20.05 4.74
C THR A 311 -15.96 -20.91 4.42
N THR A 312 -16.73 -20.56 3.39
CA THR A 312 -17.89 -21.36 2.95
C THR A 312 -17.46 -22.61 2.16
N ILE A 313 -18.23 -23.68 2.31
CA ILE A 313 -18.00 -24.96 1.64
C ILE A 313 -18.99 -25.09 0.46
N PRO A 314 -18.53 -25.27 -0.79
CA PRO A 314 -19.40 -25.49 -1.95
C PRO A 314 -20.04 -26.88 -1.95
N GLU A 315 -21.21 -27.03 -2.58
CA GLU A 315 -21.88 -28.33 -2.69
C GLU A 315 -21.03 -29.40 -3.40
N ASP A 316 -20.24 -29.02 -4.42
CA ASP A 316 -19.35 -29.92 -5.15
C ASP A 316 -17.92 -30.01 -4.59
N ILE A 317 -17.72 -29.64 -3.31
CA ILE A 317 -16.44 -29.76 -2.57
C ILE A 317 -15.81 -31.14 -2.69
N VAL A 318 -16.62 -32.21 -2.82
CA VAL A 318 -16.15 -33.60 -2.97
C VAL A 318 -15.32 -33.84 -4.25
N ASP A 319 -15.48 -33.00 -5.27
CA ASP A 319 -14.69 -33.05 -6.52
C ASP A 319 -13.42 -32.18 -6.47
N TYR A 320 -13.25 -31.30 -5.46
CA TYR A 320 -12.12 -30.37 -5.39
C TYR A 320 -10.79 -31.09 -5.17
N LYS A 321 -9.70 -30.46 -5.64
CA LYS A 321 -8.34 -31.02 -5.61
C LYS A 321 -7.48 -30.39 -4.53
N GLU A 322 -7.66 -29.10 -4.32
CA GLU A 322 -6.93 -28.30 -3.33
C GLU A 322 -7.89 -27.28 -2.70
N PHE A 323 -7.75 -27.06 -1.40
CA PHE A 323 -8.52 -26.08 -0.63
C PHE A 323 -7.70 -25.76 0.63
N VAL A 324 -7.06 -24.60 0.63
CA VAL A 324 -6.01 -24.23 1.60
C VAL A 324 -6.25 -22.80 2.08
N ILE A 325 -6.50 -22.64 3.37
CA ILE A 325 -6.56 -21.35 4.04
C ILE A 325 -5.18 -21.03 4.61
N THR A 326 -4.73 -19.79 4.46
CA THR A 326 -3.47 -19.29 5.02
C THR A 326 -3.67 -17.97 5.76
N ASP A 327 -2.99 -17.82 6.89
CA ASP A 327 -2.90 -16.59 7.67
C ASP A 327 -1.42 -16.30 7.95
N GLN A 328 -0.97 -15.06 7.72
CA GLN A 328 0.37 -14.64 8.12
C GLN A 328 0.22 -13.52 9.14
N VAL A 329 0.26 -13.90 10.42
CA VAL A 329 0.22 -12.94 11.52
C VAL A 329 1.46 -12.03 11.43
N ASP A 330 1.23 -10.72 11.48
CA ASP A 330 2.25 -9.69 11.32
C ASP A 330 3.29 -9.72 12.47
N SER A 331 4.53 -9.31 12.23
CA SER A 331 5.60 -9.39 13.22
C SER A 331 5.44 -8.49 14.45
N ALA A 332 4.60 -7.45 14.39
CA ALA A 332 4.20 -6.68 15.58
C ALA A 332 3.19 -7.42 16.47
N LEU A 333 2.65 -8.54 16.00
CA LEU A 333 1.70 -9.40 16.69
C LEU A 333 2.37 -10.72 17.08
N GLN A 334 1.69 -11.53 17.88
CA GLN A 334 2.12 -12.88 18.23
C GLN A 334 0.93 -13.82 18.38
N ILE A 335 1.01 -15.01 17.76
CA ILE A 335 0.15 -16.15 18.13
C ILE A 335 0.54 -16.59 19.54
N ASN A 336 -0.39 -16.55 20.49
CA ASN A 336 -0.11 -16.78 21.91
C ASN A 336 -0.72 -18.07 22.50
N GLY A 337 -1.48 -18.84 21.70
CA GLY A 337 -2.06 -20.12 22.10
C GLY A 337 -2.27 -21.07 20.91
N ASP A 338 -2.95 -22.19 21.15
CA ASP A 338 -3.22 -23.20 20.13
C ASP A 338 -4.23 -22.70 19.08
N VAL A 339 -3.94 -22.93 17.80
CA VAL A 339 -4.90 -22.69 16.70
C VAL A 339 -5.93 -23.81 16.68
N VAL A 340 -7.22 -23.45 16.67
CA VAL A 340 -8.34 -24.40 16.63
C VAL A 340 -9.05 -24.29 15.29
N VAL A 341 -9.41 -25.44 14.71
CA VAL A 341 -10.22 -25.53 13.48
C VAL A 341 -11.46 -26.37 13.74
N ASP A 342 -12.63 -25.85 13.38
CA ASP A 342 -13.89 -26.58 13.39
C ASP A 342 -14.59 -26.53 12.02
N ILE A 343 -15.47 -27.50 11.78
CA ILE A 343 -16.34 -27.60 10.61
C ILE A 343 -17.77 -27.72 11.13
N ASP A 344 -18.62 -26.73 10.79
CA ASP A 344 -19.98 -26.55 11.34
C ASP A 344 -20.06 -26.66 12.89
N GLY A 345 -19.04 -26.24 13.62
CA GLY A 345 -18.97 -26.30 15.10
C GLY A 345 -18.41 -27.60 15.68
N TYR A 346 -17.84 -28.50 14.87
CA TYR A 346 -17.26 -29.79 15.29
C TYR A 346 -15.78 -29.93 14.91
N SER A 347 -15.01 -30.71 15.69
CA SER A 347 -13.56 -30.91 15.44
C SER A 347 -13.24 -31.34 13.99
N ALA A 348 -12.29 -30.64 13.35
CA ALA A 348 -11.80 -30.93 12.01
C ALA A 348 -10.67 -31.99 11.96
N GLU A 349 -10.35 -32.64 13.08
CA GLU A 349 -9.27 -33.62 13.22
C GLU A 349 -9.40 -34.77 12.19
N GLY A 350 -8.36 -34.99 11.38
CA GLY A 350 -8.37 -36.03 10.34
C GLY A 350 -9.26 -35.72 9.13
N ILE A 351 -9.71 -34.46 8.99
CA ILE A 351 -10.35 -33.90 7.79
C ILE A 351 -9.43 -32.86 7.14
N VAL A 352 -8.73 -32.05 7.94
CA VAL A 352 -7.73 -31.07 7.51
C VAL A 352 -6.33 -31.39 8.06
N ASP A 353 -5.31 -30.79 7.45
CA ASP A 353 -4.01 -30.54 8.09
C ASP A 353 -4.03 -29.15 8.72
N VAL A 354 -3.42 -29.00 9.90
CA VAL A 354 -3.20 -27.70 10.54
C VAL A 354 -1.71 -27.57 10.83
N VAL A 355 -1.06 -26.62 10.15
CA VAL A 355 0.36 -26.32 10.31
C VAL A 355 0.51 -24.91 10.84
N VAL A 356 1.24 -24.76 11.94
CA VAL A 356 1.60 -23.46 12.52
C VAL A 356 3.13 -23.37 12.58
N ASP A 357 3.71 -22.52 11.74
CA ASP A 357 5.16 -22.27 11.70
C ASP A 357 5.44 -20.82 12.14
N GLY A 358 5.70 -20.67 13.45
CA GLY A 358 5.96 -19.41 14.12
C GLY A 358 4.75 -18.46 14.16
N GLN A 359 4.48 -17.79 13.03
CA GLN A 359 3.39 -16.82 12.84
C GLN A 359 2.58 -17.11 11.57
N ALA A 360 3.00 -18.08 10.74
CA ALA A 360 2.24 -18.57 9.62
C ALA A 360 1.30 -19.68 10.08
N VAL A 361 0.01 -19.58 9.74
CA VAL A 361 -1.00 -20.63 9.91
C VAL A 361 -1.41 -21.12 8.53
N THR A 362 -1.46 -22.43 8.33
CA THR A 362 -1.95 -23.07 7.10
C THR A 362 -2.91 -24.19 7.47
N VAL A 363 -4.11 -24.16 6.89
CA VAL A 363 -5.16 -25.16 7.07
C VAL A 363 -5.53 -25.72 5.70
N ALA A 364 -5.19 -26.98 5.44
CA ALA A 364 -5.36 -27.61 4.13
C ALA A 364 -6.32 -28.81 4.21
N VAL A 365 -7.32 -28.91 3.34
CA VAL A 365 -8.23 -30.07 3.31
C VAL A 365 -7.46 -31.33 2.87
N LYS A 366 -7.58 -32.40 3.66
CA LYS A 366 -7.01 -33.73 3.39
C LYS A 366 -8.03 -34.72 2.85
N ASP A 367 -9.30 -34.60 3.26
CA ASP A 367 -10.36 -35.56 2.97
C ASP A 367 -11.64 -34.84 2.54
N PHE A 368 -11.71 -34.49 1.25
CA PHE A 368 -12.84 -33.80 0.64
C PHE A 368 -14.17 -34.57 0.78
N SER A 369 -14.12 -35.90 0.81
CA SER A 369 -15.32 -36.74 0.98
C SER A 369 -15.97 -36.60 2.36
N LYS A 370 -15.25 -36.12 3.38
CA LYS A 370 -15.84 -35.79 4.70
C LYS A 370 -16.45 -34.39 4.78
N LEU A 371 -16.33 -33.58 3.72
CA LEU A 371 -16.94 -32.26 3.60
C LEU A 371 -18.29 -32.28 2.87
N GLU A 372 -18.75 -33.43 2.40
CA GLU A 372 -20.08 -33.59 1.79
C GLU A 372 -21.19 -33.12 2.77
N GLY A 373 -22.05 -32.20 2.30
CA GLY A 373 -23.13 -31.62 3.10
C GLY A 373 -22.69 -30.68 4.24
N ARG A 374 -21.42 -30.25 4.28
CA ARG A 374 -20.90 -29.27 5.25
C ARG A 374 -21.06 -27.84 4.73
N SER A 375 -21.16 -26.86 5.63
CA SER A 375 -21.45 -25.46 5.25
C SER A 375 -20.27 -24.49 5.42
N ALA A 376 -19.47 -24.64 6.49
CA ALA A 376 -18.35 -23.76 6.75
C ALA A 376 -17.17 -24.43 7.47
N ILE A 377 -15.96 -23.92 7.20
CA ILE A 377 -14.76 -24.12 8.01
C ILE A 377 -14.53 -22.85 8.84
N HIS A 378 -14.33 -23.00 10.14
CA HIS A 378 -13.94 -21.91 11.05
C HIS A 378 -12.55 -22.15 11.64
N ILE A 379 -11.72 -21.11 11.67
CA ILE A 379 -10.34 -21.14 12.19
C ILE A 379 -10.20 -20.05 13.24
N PHE A 380 -9.78 -20.43 14.45
CA PHE A 380 -9.54 -19.54 15.58
C PHE A 380 -8.04 -19.43 15.85
N ILE A 381 -7.48 -18.23 15.66
CA ILE A 381 -6.06 -17.94 15.91
C ILE A 381 -5.98 -17.00 17.12
N PRO A 382 -5.63 -17.50 18.32
CA PRO A 382 -5.41 -16.63 19.49
C PRO A 382 -4.15 -15.80 19.30
N ALA A 383 -4.26 -14.49 19.45
CA ALA A 383 -3.18 -13.54 19.21
C ALA A 383 -3.13 -12.40 20.25
N THR A 384 -1.97 -11.74 20.30
CA THR A 384 -1.72 -10.48 21.02
C THR A 384 -1.03 -9.47 20.12
N ILE A 385 -1.18 -8.17 20.41
CA ILE A 385 -0.18 -7.18 19.98
C ILE A 385 1.02 -7.38 20.92
N ARG A 386 2.24 -7.54 20.41
CA ARG A 386 3.43 -7.73 21.26
C ARG A 386 3.62 -6.53 22.20
N PRO A 387 3.89 -6.73 23.50
CA PRO A 387 4.21 -5.63 24.40
C PRO A 387 5.30 -4.70 23.86
N GLU A 388 6.37 -5.30 23.34
CA GLU A 388 7.60 -4.65 22.88
C GLU A 388 7.59 -4.19 21.40
N ALA A 389 6.49 -4.35 20.66
CA ALA A 389 6.44 -3.95 19.25
C ALA A 389 6.73 -2.44 19.07
N ASP A 390 7.63 -2.10 18.15
CA ASP A 390 7.63 -0.76 17.57
C ASP A 390 6.46 -0.67 16.58
N LEU A 391 5.49 0.20 16.89
CA LEU A 391 4.31 0.43 16.07
C LEU A 391 4.42 1.73 15.25
N SER A 392 5.51 2.50 15.39
CA SER A 392 5.69 3.79 14.72
C SER A 392 5.82 3.69 13.19
N THR A 393 6.08 2.48 12.68
CA THR A 393 6.09 2.14 11.25
C THR A 393 4.70 1.88 10.66
N TYR A 394 3.66 1.75 11.50
CA TYR A 394 2.29 1.44 11.09
C TYR A 394 1.43 2.71 11.09
N VAL A 395 0.50 2.82 10.15
CA VAL A 395 -0.44 3.96 10.08
C VAL A 395 -1.28 3.97 11.36
N ASP A 396 -1.33 5.12 12.04
CA ASP A 396 -2.02 5.31 13.31
C ASP A 396 -1.71 4.24 14.37
N ASN A 397 -0.46 3.74 14.40
CA ASN A 397 0.01 2.62 15.25
C ASN A 397 -0.84 1.34 15.13
N SER A 398 -1.55 1.15 14.02
CA SER A 398 -2.59 0.15 13.83
C SER A 398 -2.13 -0.99 12.92
N VAL A 399 -2.21 -2.23 13.39
CA VAL A 399 -1.66 -3.40 12.69
C VAL A 399 -2.78 -4.13 11.94
N PRO A 400 -2.71 -4.23 10.59
CA PRO A 400 -3.65 -5.02 9.81
C PRO A 400 -3.27 -6.51 9.81
N ASN A 401 -4.26 -7.40 9.66
CA ASN A 401 -4.04 -8.80 9.32
C ASN A 401 -5.10 -9.32 8.32
N THR A 402 -4.70 -10.16 7.37
CA THR A 402 -5.54 -10.77 6.32
C THR A 402 -5.46 -12.29 6.35
N ALA A 403 -6.47 -12.96 5.81
CA ALA A 403 -6.40 -14.39 5.48
C ALA A 403 -6.54 -14.57 3.96
N ASN A 404 -6.05 -15.68 3.43
CA ASN A 404 -6.18 -16.03 2.01
C ASN A 404 -6.70 -17.47 1.86
N LEU A 405 -7.59 -17.69 0.90
CA LEU A 405 -8.05 -18.99 0.44
C LEU A 405 -7.46 -19.26 -0.95
N HIS A 406 -6.70 -20.35 -1.07
CA HIS A 406 -6.27 -20.93 -2.34
C HIS A 406 -7.07 -22.21 -2.59
N PHE A 407 -7.63 -22.40 -3.79
CA PHE A 407 -8.35 -23.63 -4.13
C PHE A 407 -8.27 -23.99 -5.60
N THR A 408 -8.42 -25.28 -5.89
CA THR A 408 -8.53 -25.84 -7.24
C THR A 408 -9.77 -26.73 -7.32
N ASP A 409 -10.72 -26.36 -8.19
CA ASP A 409 -12.01 -27.02 -8.33
C ASP A 409 -11.96 -28.39 -9.05
N GLY A 410 -13.11 -29.08 -9.12
CA GLY A 410 -13.27 -30.35 -9.84
C GLY A 410 -12.92 -30.29 -11.34
N PRO A 411 -13.36 -29.27 -12.09
CA PRO A 411 -12.85 -28.97 -13.45
C PRO A 411 -11.33 -28.77 -13.56
N GLY A 412 -10.66 -28.30 -12.50
CA GLY A 412 -9.22 -28.02 -12.46
C GLY A 412 -8.85 -26.55 -12.61
N VAL A 413 -9.76 -25.62 -12.30
CA VAL A 413 -9.49 -24.18 -12.27
C VAL A 413 -9.01 -23.79 -10.87
N THR A 414 -7.79 -23.26 -10.81
CA THR A 414 -7.19 -22.71 -9.59
C THR A 414 -7.59 -21.24 -9.40
N LYS A 415 -7.91 -20.84 -8.17
CA LYS A 415 -8.26 -19.46 -7.80
C LYS A 415 -7.75 -19.11 -6.41
N ASP A 416 -7.57 -17.81 -6.20
CA ASP A 416 -7.17 -17.19 -4.93
C ASP A 416 -8.20 -16.13 -4.52
N LYS A 417 -8.54 -16.11 -3.23
CA LYS A 417 -9.29 -15.02 -2.58
C LYS A 417 -8.57 -14.56 -1.33
N SER A 418 -8.64 -13.26 -1.03
CA SER A 418 -8.10 -12.66 0.20
C SER A 418 -9.20 -11.91 0.94
N THR A 419 -9.17 -11.92 2.27
CA THR A 419 -10.09 -11.13 3.09
C THR A 419 -9.76 -9.64 3.00
N VAL A 420 -10.73 -8.79 3.34
CA VAL A 420 -10.42 -7.42 3.77
C VAL A 420 -9.50 -7.50 5.00
N PRO A 421 -8.51 -6.60 5.17
CA PRO A 421 -7.69 -6.57 6.37
C PRO A 421 -8.52 -6.15 7.59
N VAL A 422 -8.50 -6.96 8.64
CA VAL A 422 -8.99 -6.58 9.97
C VAL A 422 -7.87 -5.91 10.76
N ILE A 423 -8.19 -4.96 11.63
CA ILE A 423 -7.21 -4.04 12.23
C ILE A 423 -7.23 -4.12 13.76
N VAL A 424 -6.05 -4.21 14.38
CA VAL A 424 -5.87 -4.13 15.83
C VAL A 424 -4.99 -2.93 16.21
N THR A 425 -5.39 -2.20 17.24
CA THR A 425 -4.79 -0.90 17.60
C THR A 425 -4.63 -0.78 19.12
N PRO A 426 -3.48 -0.35 19.65
CA PRO A 426 -3.33 -0.07 21.07
C PRO A 426 -4.18 1.15 21.47
N PRO A 427 -4.75 1.20 22.68
CA PRO A 427 -5.61 2.30 23.07
C PRO A 427 -4.78 3.57 23.26
N THR A 428 -5.24 4.71 22.73
CA THR A 428 -4.47 5.95 22.77
C THR A 428 -4.33 6.46 24.22
N PRO A 429 -3.10 6.75 24.70
CA PRO A 429 -2.89 7.39 25.99
C PRO A 429 -3.59 8.76 26.08
N PRO A 430 -4.12 9.16 27.25
CA PRO A 430 -4.76 10.46 27.41
C PRO A 430 -3.74 11.59 27.24
N THR A 431 -4.01 12.50 26.28
CA THR A 431 -3.12 13.62 25.95
C THR A 431 -2.85 14.50 27.18
N PRO A 432 -1.58 14.70 27.59
CA PRO A 432 -1.26 15.60 28.69
C PRO A 432 -1.68 17.04 28.41
N VAL A 433 -2.06 17.77 29.46
CA VAL A 433 -2.45 19.19 29.36
C VAL A 433 -1.21 20.02 28.98
N PRO A 434 -1.26 20.84 27.92
CA PRO A 434 -0.14 21.71 27.54
C PRO A 434 0.24 22.67 28.68
N PRO A 435 1.54 22.97 28.88
CA PRO A 435 1.96 23.93 29.90
C PRO A 435 1.47 25.35 29.60
N THR A 436 1.12 26.10 30.65
CA THR A 436 0.82 27.53 30.56
C THR A 436 2.06 28.31 30.12
N PRO A 437 1.97 29.23 29.15
CA PRO A 437 3.11 30.07 28.77
C PRO A 437 3.62 30.92 29.96
N GLY A 438 4.88 30.71 30.35
CA GLY A 438 5.53 31.42 31.48
C GLY A 438 5.53 30.65 32.82
N ASP A 439 4.86 29.51 32.90
CA ASP A 439 5.05 28.52 33.97
C ASP A 439 6.21 27.56 33.63
N PRO A 440 6.82 26.88 34.62
CA PRO A 440 7.84 25.87 34.37
C PRO A 440 7.26 24.71 33.54
N THR A 441 8.05 24.20 32.60
CA THR A 441 7.63 23.08 31.75
C THR A 441 8.32 21.80 32.17
N LYS A 442 7.67 20.67 31.88
CA LYS A 442 8.26 19.34 32.01
C LYS A 442 8.03 18.56 30.72
N THR A 443 9.09 17.93 30.23
CA THR A 443 9.02 16.98 29.10
C THR A 443 9.61 15.64 29.53
N VAL A 444 9.28 14.58 28.79
CA VAL A 444 9.77 13.22 29.00
C VAL A 444 10.24 12.64 27.68
N ASN A 445 11.49 12.21 27.65
CA ASN A 445 12.27 12.00 26.44
C ASN A 445 13.11 10.72 26.58
N THR A 446 13.55 10.13 25.47
CA THR A 446 14.53 9.03 25.53
C THR A 446 15.86 9.53 26.13
N ALA A 447 16.64 8.64 26.76
CA ALA A 447 17.88 9.06 27.43
C ALA A 447 18.90 9.75 26.50
N ASP A 448 18.92 9.39 25.21
CA ASP A 448 19.77 10.01 24.18
C ASP A 448 19.06 11.11 23.36
N GLY A 449 17.73 11.19 23.44
CA GLY A 449 16.93 12.07 22.59
C GLY A 449 17.02 13.56 22.91
N ASN A 450 16.86 14.36 21.85
CA ASN A 450 16.55 15.80 21.93
C ASN A 450 15.03 16.03 21.73
N GLU A 451 14.20 15.02 21.98
CA GLU A 451 12.75 15.17 22.05
C GLU A 451 12.32 16.21 23.09
N GLN A 452 11.07 16.66 22.97
CA GLN A 452 10.36 17.45 23.98
C GLN A 452 8.92 16.93 24.09
N ALA A 453 8.76 15.63 24.33
CA ALA A 453 7.43 15.01 24.40
C ALA A 453 6.81 15.20 25.79
N PHE A 454 5.47 15.15 25.86
CA PHE A 454 4.74 15.10 27.13
C PHE A 454 4.34 13.68 27.53
N HIS A 455 4.45 12.75 26.58
CA HIS A 455 4.19 11.33 26.74
C HIS A 455 5.33 10.52 26.11
N LEU A 456 5.69 9.39 26.71
CA LEU A 456 6.70 8.46 26.18
C LEU A 456 6.26 7.01 26.38
N ASP A 457 6.05 6.29 25.27
CA ASP A 457 5.98 4.83 25.27
C ASP A 457 7.41 4.26 25.31
N LEU A 458 7.69 3.34 26.25
CA LEU A 458 8.97 2.63 26.33
C LEU A 458 8.90 1.33 25.52
N LEU A 459 9.97 1.02 24.77
CA LEU A 459 10.10 -0.26 24.08
C LEU A 459 10.40 -1.42 25.06
N GLN A 460 11.01 -1.14 26.22
CA GLN A 460 11.33 -2.09 27.29
C GLN A 460 11.11 -1.43 28.66
N ARG A 461 10.64 -2.16 29.68
CA ARG A 461 10.45 -1.59 31.05
C ARG A 461 11.75 -1.01 31.63
N THR A 462 12.88 -1.63 31.29
CA THR A 462 14.22 -1.27 31.76
C THR A 462 14.93 -0.22 30.91
N SER A 463 14.29 0.36 29.89
CA SER A 463 14.86 1.46 29.10
C SER A 463 15.15 2.68 29.98
N ASP A 464 16.37 3.22 29.89
CA ASP A 464 16.68 4.54 30.45
C ASP A 464 15.89 5.63 29.69
N PHE A 465 15.25 6.52 30.43
CA PHE A 465 14.57 7.71 29.91
C PHE A 465 14.92 8.95 30.75
N ARG A 466 14.48 10.13 30.31
CA ARG A 466 14.85 11.42 30.90
C ARG A 466 13.63 12.32 31.07
N TYR A 467 13.43 12.87 32.27
CA TYR A 467 12.58 14.04 32.48
C TYR A 467 13.42 15.31 32.36
N ASP A 468 12.97 16.29 31.57
CA ASP A 468 13.59 17.62 31.52
C ASP A 468 12.63 18.66 32.09
N ILE A 469 13.02 19.30 33.20
CA ILE A 469 12.26 20.30 33.94
C ILE A 469 12.88 21.67 33.65
N ALA A 470 12.20 22.53 32.91
CA ALA A 470 12.76 23.79 32.41
C ALA A 470 12.03 25.02 32.94
N TYR A 471 12.77 26.08 33.27
CA TYR A 471 12.23 27.39 33.63
C TYR A 471 13.14 28.53 33.17
N THR A 472 12.56 29.60 32.61
CA THR A 472 13.29 30.82 32.27
C THR A 472 13.21 31.82 33.40
N ILE A 473 14.35 32.13 34.03
CA ILE A 473 14.42 33.08 35.13
C ILE A 473 14.08 34.48 34.59
N GLU A 474 13.05 35.11 35.15
CA GLU A 474 12.54 36.43 34.74
C GLU A 474 13.66 37.48 34.82
N ALA A 475 13.82 38.30 33.76
CA ALA A 475 15.00 39.16 33.60
C ALA A 475 15.07 40.30 34.64
N ASP A 476 13.91 40.81 35.03
CA ASP A 476 13.65 41.84 36.02
C ASP A 476 13.38 41.27 37.43
N SER A 477 13.50 39.96 37.61
CA SER A 477 13.33 39.27 38.89
C SER A 477 14.19 39.89 39.99
N GLN A 478 13.62 39.98 41.21
CA GLN A 478 14.35 40.38 42.42
C GLN A 478 14.60 39.22 43.38
N TYR A 479 14.30 37.98 42.97
CA TYR A 479 14.52 36.79 43.80
C TYR A 479 16.01 36.58 44.12
N THR A 480 16.25 36.00 45.29
CA THR A 480 17.57 35.77 45.91
C THR A 480 17.94 34.30 46.00
N ALA A 481 16.96 33.39 46.03
CA ALA A 481 17.16 31.95 45.87
C ALA A 481 16.16 31.34 44.87
N PHE A 482 16.57 30.26 44.20
CA PHE A 482 15.75 29.53 43.24
C PHE A 482 15.94 28.02 43.42
N THR A 483 14.84 27.31 43.62
CA THR A 483 14.83 25.87 43.86
C THR A 483 13.99 25.18 42.78
N MET A 484 14.58 24.24 42.04
CA MET A 484 13.82 23.24 41.27
C MET A 484 13.69 21.96 42.12
N GLU A 485 12.52 21.35 42.15
CA GLU A 485 12.29 20.11 42.89
C GLU A 485 11.34 19.16 42.17
N ASP A 486 11.59 17.86 42.29
CA ASP A 486 10.78 16.79 41.73
C ASP A 486 10.67 15.60 42.69
N THR A 487 9.57 14.86 42.64
CA THR A 487 9.41 13.60 43.36
C THR A 487 8.89 12.56 42.38
N LEU A 488 9.76 11.62 42.01
CA LEU A 488 9.39 10.54 41.10
C LEU A 488 8.53 9.51 41.83
N GLU A 489 7.58 8.91 41.11
CA GLU A 489 6.77 7.80 41.61
C GLU A 489 7.65 6.65 42.14
N SER A 490 7.16 5.92 43.14
CA SER A 490 7.93 4.86 43.84
C SER A 490 8.30 3.67 42.94
N VAL A 491 7.67 3.57 41.78
CA VAL A 491 7.92 2.57 40.73
C VAL A 491 9.09 2.93 39.80
N LEU A 492 9.67 4.12 39.96
CA LEU A 492 10.80 4.61 39.18
C LEU A 492 12.11 4.55 39.98
N ASN A 493 13.25 4.43 39.29
CA ASN A 493 14.58 4.52 39.89
C ASN A 493 15.33 5.74 39.33
N ILE A 494 15.85 6.61 40.20
CA ILE A 494 16.72 7.73 39.78
C ILE A 494 18.14 7.22 39.49
N GLN A 495 18.54 7.32 38.23
CA GLN A 495 19.87 6.95 37.75
C GLN A 495 20.88 8.06 38.09
N ARG A 496 20.68 9.26 37.52
CA ARG A 496 21.48 10.48 37.74
C ARG A 496 20.64 11.74 37.51
N VAL A 497 21.17 12.90 37.89
CA VAL A 497 20.62 14.22 37.60
C VAL A 497 21.71 15.05 36.92
N ALA A 498 21.32 15.91 35.98
CA ALA A 498 22.20 16.84 35.28
C ALA A 498 21.53 18.20 35.11
N ILE A 499 22.32 19.27 35.03
CA ILE A 499 21.83 20.64 34.85
C ILE A 499 22.28 21.17 33.48
N LYS A 500 21.38 21.84 32.77
CA LYS A 500 21.66 22.61 31.55
C LYS A 500 21.25 24.07 31.77
N VAL A 501 21.91 25.00 31.09
CA VAL A 501 21.48 26.41 31.04
C VAL A 501 21.55 26.89 29.59
N GLY A 502 20.48 27.52 29.12
CA GLY A 502 20.38 28.09 27.78
C GLY A 502 21.28 29.31 27.59
N SER A 503 21.73 29.51 26.35
CA SER A 503 22.49 30.71 25.96
C SER A 503 21.67 31.99 26.16
N GLY A 504 22.30 33.03 26.68
CA GLY A 504 21.74 34.38 26.77
C GLY A 504 22.84 35.41 26.99
N GLU A 505 22.45 36.68 27.13
CA GLU A 505 23.37 37.70 27.66
C GLU A 505 23.56 37.48 29.18
N ASN A 506 24.64 37.97 29.78
CA ASN A 506 24.79 38.04 31.23
C ASN A 506 24.52 39.48 31.67
N LEU A 507 23.37 39.73 32.30
CA LEU A 507 22.91 41.08 32.61
C LEU A 507 23.82 41.79 33.63
N VAL A 508 24.47 41.05 34.54
CA VAL A 508 25.43 41.59 35.51
C VAL A 508 26.71 42.06 34.80
N LEU A 509 27.23 41.27 33.86
CA LEU A 509 28.41 41.65 33.07
C LEU A 509 28.11 42.77 32.07
N LYS A 510 26.88 42.83 31.53
CA LYS A 510 26.41 43.93 30.69
C LYS A 510 26.42 45.26 31.44
N GLU A 511 25.77 45.32 32.62
CA GLU A 511 25.73 46.51 33.46
C GLU A 511 27.14 46.95 33.88
N PHE A 512 28.02 45.99 34.19
CA PHE A 512 29.43 46.27 34.52
C PHE A 512 30.18 46.89 33.34
N ALA A 513 30.07 46.30 32.14
CA ALA A 513 30.73 46.82 30.94
C ALA A 513 30.19 48.20 30.51
N GLU A 514 28.90 48.47 30.72
CA GLU A 514 28.32 49.81 30.51
C GLU A 514 28.89 50.86 31.48
N LEU A 515 29.29 50.47 32.70
CA LEU A 515 29.98 51.36 33.64
C LEU A 515 31.46 51.54 33.29
N GLU A 516 32.16 50.48 32.86
CA GLU A 516 33.53 50.58 32.33
C GLU A 516 33.60 51.52 31.12
N ALA A 517 32.61 51.46 30.21
CA ALA A 517 32.51 52.35 29.06
C ALA A 517 32.28 53.83 29.47
N LYS A 518 31.33 54.09 30.38
CA LYS A 518 31.06 55.45 30.91
C LYS A 518 32.28 56.03 31.63
N LEU A 519 33.02 55.20 32.37
CA LEU A 519 34.25 55.61 33.05
C LEU A 519 35.37 55.96 32.06
N ALA A 520 35.50 55.22 30.96
CA ALA A 520 36.45 55.53 29.89
C ALA A 520 36.08 56.83 29.14
N GLU A 521 34.80 57.04 28.83
CA GLU A 521 34.29 58.27 28.21
C GLU A 521 34.50 59.50 29.12
N ALA A 522 34.22 59.37 30.42
CA ALA A 522 34.45 60.43 31.39
C ALA A 522 35.94 60.78 31.54
N LYS A 523 36.84 59.78 31.50
CA LYS A 523 38.30 60.00 31.55
C LYS A 523 38.85 60.67 30.29
N GLY A 524 38.43 60.24 29.09
CA GLY A 524 38.80 60.93 27.85
C GLY A 524 38.23 62.36 27.77
N THR A 525 37.06 62.59 28.38
CA THR A 525 36.51 63.95 28.57
C THR A 525 37.40 64.78 29.48
N LEU A 526 37.80 64.26 30.65
CA LEU A 526 38.71 64.95 31.58
C LEU A 526 40.06 65.30 30.91
N GLU A 527 40.69 64.35 30.21
CA GLU A 527 41.94 64.57 29.46
C GLU A 527 41.79 65.72 28.45
N THR A 528 40.65 65.78 27.74
CA THR A 528 40.33 66.88 26.81
C THR A 528 40.16 68.23 27.51
N LEU A 529 39.59 68.27 28.71
CA LEU A 529 39.44 69.49 29.50
C LEU A 529 40.77 69.95 30.11
N GLU A 530 41.61 69.03 30.59
CA GLU A 530 42.95 69.33 31.12
C GLU A 530 43.92 69.83 30.04
N ALA A 531 43.83 69.28 28.81
CA ALA A 531 44.55 69.78 27.65
C ALA A 531 44.16 71.24 27.34
N LYS A 532 42.86 71.54 27.26
CA LYS A 532 42.34 72.92 27.09
C LYS A 532 42.77 73.85 28.23
N LYS A 533 42.77 73.36 29.48
CA LYS A 533 43.22 74.13 30.64
C LYS A 533 44.68 74.52 30.48
N THR A 534 45.52 73.60 30.03
CA THR A 534 46.95 73.83 29.79
C THR A 534 47.16 74.87 28.69
N GLU A 535 46.43 74.77 27.57
CA GLU A 535 46.44 75.75 26.48
C GLU A 535 46.05 77.16 26.93
N ILE A 536 44.91 77.31 27.63
CA ILE A 536 44.46 78.60 28.15
C ILE A 536 45.43 79.16 29.22
N THR A 537 45.95 78.29 30.09
CA THR A 537 46.92 78.68 31.14
C THR A 537 48.21 79.22 30.54
N ASN A 538 48.71 78.62 29.45
CA ASN A 538 49.88 79.12 28.72
C ASN A 538 49.61 80.51 28.11
N THR A 539 48.43 80.70 27.50
CA THR A 539 48.00 81.99 26.94
C THR A 539 47.94 83.08 28.02
N VAL A 540 47.23 82.84 29.13
CA VAL A 540 47.12 83.79 30.25
C VAL A 540 48.49 84.08 30.89
N SER A 541 49.37 83.08 31.00
CA SER A 541 50.72 83.26 31.56
C SER A 541 51.62 84.19 30.73
N SER A 542 51.34 84.36 29.43
CA SER A 542 52.11 85.25 28.55
C SER A 542 51.81 86.75 28.78
N VAL A 543 50.68 87.08 29.40
CA VAL A 543 50.18 88.47 29.55
C VAL A 543 51.15 89.36 30.32
N ALA A 544 51.77 88.86 31.39
CA ALA A 544 52.73 89.66 32.16
C ALA A 544 53.95 90.08 31.32
N THR A 545 54.40 89.21 30.42
CA THR A 545 55.48 89.48 29.47
C THR A 545 55.03 90.48 28.40
N MET A 546 53.85 90.26 27.81
CA MET A 546 53.25 91.15 26.81
C MET A 546 53.01 92.56 27.36
N ALA A 547 52.53 92.69 28.60
CA ALA A 547 52.29 93.98 29.25
C ALA A 547 53.60 94.71 29.59
N THR A 548 54.67 93.98 29.94
CA THR A 548 56.01 94.56 30.15
C THR A 548 56.58 95.09 28.83
N GLU A 549 56.45 94.34 27.74
CA GLU A 549 56.84 94.77 26.40
C GLU A 549 55.99 95.96 25.92
N LEU A 550 54.69 95.95 26.16
CA LEU A 550 53.76 97.03 25.81
C LEU A 550 54.18 98.36 26.43
N GLU A 551 54.51 98.38 27.72
CA GLU A 551 54.99 99.59 28.39
C GLU A 551 56.38 100.01 27.90
N ALA A 552 57.28 99.06 27.60
CA ALA A 552 58.58 99.37 26.99
C ALA A 552 58.42 100.02 25.59
N GLN A 553 57.49 99.53 24.77
CA GLN A 553 57.20 100.12 23.45
C GLN A 553 56.48 101.47 23.57
N LYS A 554 55.63 101.68 24.58
CA LYS A 554 55.04 103.01 24.89
C LYS A 554 56.09 104.03 25.33
N VAL A 555 57.05 103.63 26.18
CA VAL A 555 58.22 104.47 26.51
C VAL A 555 59.01 104.78 25.25
N ARG A 556 59.26 103.79 24.39
CA ARG A 556 59.97 103.99 23.13
C ARG A 556 59.26 104.96 22.16
N ILE A 557 57.93 104.98 22.12
CA ILE A 557 57.18 105.99 21.37
C ILE A 557 57.45 107.39 21.95
N ALA A 558 57.43 107.55 23.27
CA ALA A 558 57.72 108.84 23.91
C ALA A 558 59.18 109.29 23.70
N GLU A 559 60.14 108.37 23.69
CA GLU A 559 61.54 108.64 23.33
C GLU A 559 61.66 109.09 21.86
N ILE A 560 61.00 108.39 20.92
CA ILE A 560 60.97 108.75 19.50
C ILE A 560 60.28 110.11 19.28
N GLU A 561 59.20 110.42 20.02
CA GLU A 561 58.55 111.72 20.00
C GLU A 561 59.44 112.84 20.55
N GLN A 562 60.18 112.58 21.63
CA GLN A 562 61.15 113.53 22.18
C GLN A 562 62.31 113.76 21.21
N GLU A 563 62.86 112.71 20.59
CA GLU A 563 63.91 112.86 19.58
C GLU A 563 63.38 113.57 18.33
N LEU A 564 62.14 113.30 17.89
CA LEU A 564 61.46 114.07 16.84
C LEU A 564 61.41 115.56 17.19
N ALA A 565 60.93 115.91 18.38
CA ALA A 565 60.83 117.31 18.82
C ALA A 565 62.21 117.98 18.91
N ILE A 566 63.25 117.25 19.34
CA ILE A 566 64.63 117.75 19.35
C ILE A 566 65.13 117.95 17.91
N LYS A 567 64.93 116.99 17.00
CA LYS A 567 65.40 117.10 15.61
C LYS A 567 64.65 118.15 14.79
N GLU A 568 63.35 118.34 15.04
CA GLU A 568 62.56 119.43 14.46
C GLU A 568 62.99 120.80 15.03
N ALA A 569 63.40 120.89 16.30
CA ALA A 569 63.98 122.11 16.89
C ALA A 569 65.42 122.39 16.43
N GLU A 570 66.26 121.37 16.28
CA GLU A 570 67.59 121.46 15.64
C GLU A 570 67.45 121.95 14.20
N LEU A 571 66.52 121.38 13.41
CA LEU A 571 66.22 121.81 12.05
C LEU A 571 65.77 123.28 11.99
N ALA A 572 64.92 123.73 12.92
CA ALA A 572 64.50 125.12 13.02
C ALA A 572 65.66 126.07 13.40
N THR A 573 66.53 125.67 14.33
CA THR A 573 67.68 126.48 14.77
C THR A 573 68.82 126.52 13.75
N ALA A 574 69.11 125.41 13.05
CA ALA A 574 70.03 125.39 11.91
C ALA A 574 69.56 126.33 10.79
N SER A 575 68.25 126.32 10.50
CA SER A 575 67.62 127.24 9.55
C SER A 575 67.73 128.71 9.98
N ALA A 576 67.50 129.02 11.26
CA ALA A 576 67.57 130.39 11.79
C ALA A 576 69.01 130.91 11.94
N ALA A 577 69.97 130.06 12.34
CA ALA A 577 71.37 130.39 12.51
C ALA A 577 72.15 130.51 11.18
N SER A 578 71.45 130.46 10.04
CA SER A 578 71.96 130.83 8.72
C SER A 578 71.79 132.32 8.40
N THR A 579 71.09 133.10 9.24
CA THR A 579 70.55 134.42 8.84
C THR A 579 71.14 135.65 9.55
N GLU A 580 71.97 135.50 10.58
CA GLU A 580 72.20 136.59 11.57
C GLU A 580 73.64 137.16 11.63
N SER A 581 74.51 136.92 10.64
CA SER A 581 75.92 137.36 10.69
C SER A 581 76.43 138.08 9.42
N THR A 582 76.17 139.40 9.32
CA THR A 582 77.11 140.46 8.85
C THR A 582 76.45 141.85 8.69
N VAL A 583 76.70 142.76 9.64
CA VAL A 583 76.39 144.21 9.63
C VAL A 583 77.35 144.88 10.65
N ALA A 584 77.94 146.08 10.56
CA ALA A 584 78.40 147.02 9.50
C ALA A 584 79.24 148.10 10.29
N PRO A 585 79.21 149.43 10.05
CA PRO A 585 79.26 150.26 8.82
C PRO A 585 80.43 151.31 8.85
N SER A 586 80.74 151.97 7.71
CA SER A 586 81.24 153.38 7.63
C SER A 586 81.40 153.84 6.17
N THR A 587 81.77 155.11 5.91
CA THR A 587 81.45 155.83 4.65
C THR A 587 82.59 156.61 3.96
N THR A 588 82.31 157.02 2.70
CA THR A 588 82.74 158.25 1.98
C THR A 588 84.08 158.34 1.21
N GLU A 589 83.93 158.48 -0.11
CA GLU A 589 84.55 159.46 -1.06
C GLU A 589 85.94 159.34 -1.73
N GLU A 590 85.99 159.99 -2.91
CA GLU A 590 87.06 160.32 -3.87
C GLU A 590 87.79 159.25 -4.71
N THR A 591 88.61 159.70 -5.69
CA THR A 591 88.73 159.04 -7.01
C THR A 591 90.14 158.91 -7.62
N ALA A 592 90.30 157.85 -8.43
CA ALA A 592 91.29 157.59 -9.50
C ALA A 592 92.79 157.42 -9.11
N GLY A 593 93.51 156.43 -9.70
CA GLY A 593 94.97 156.37 -9.45
C GLY A 593 95.93 155.32 -10.05
N THR A 594 95.53 154.10 -10.44
CA THR A 594 96.39 153.09 -11.15
C THR A 594 97.53 152.36 -10.38
N SER A 595 97.67 151.04 -10.65
CA SER A 595 98.94 150.26 -10.80
C SER A 595 99.68 149.53 -9.63
N VAL A 596 99.61 148.18 -9.69
CA VAL A 596 100.59 147.07 -9.45
C VAL A 596 101.20 146.68 -8.06
N VAL A 597 101.21 145.34 -7.81
CA VAL A 597 101.96 144.45 -6.85
C VAL A 597 101.98 144.83 -5.34
N ASP A 598 101.86 143.95 -4.32
CA ASP A 598 102.10 142.51 -4.12
C ASP A 598 101.52 142.04 -2.72
N GLU A 599 101.60 140.73 -2.44
CA GLU A 599 101.45 139.96 -1.16
C GLU A 599 100.36 140.23 -0.08
N SER A 600 99.78 139.09 0.36
CA SER A 600 99.33 138.69 1.73
C SER A 600 97.83 138.58 2.10
N THR A 601 97.44 137.36 2.53
CA THR A 601 96.37 136.93 3.49
C THR A 601 94.94 137.49 3.45
N ASP A 602 93.90 136.62 3.47
CA ASP A 602 92.89 136.48 4.56
C ASP A 602 91.88 135.30 4.34
N ASN A 603 90.98 135.08 5.32
CA ASN A 603 89.95 134.03 5.55
C ASN A 603 88.86 133.80 4.47
N SER A 604 88.33 132.56 4.40
CA SER A 604 86.94 132.21 3.97
C SER A 604 86.61 130.73 4.20
N GLN A 605 86.04 130.34 5.36
CA GLN A 605 85.77 128.93 5.72
C GLN A 605 84.36 128.54 6.26
N PRO A 606 83.53 129.40 6.92
CA PRO A 606 82.48 128.91 7.82
C PRO A 606 81.05 128.69 7.24
N VAL A 607 80.82 128.80 5.94
CA VAL A 607 79.46 128.94 5.38
C VAL A 607 78.85 127.63 4.81
N VAL A 608 79.66 126.72 4.26
CA VAL A 608 79.16 125.61 3.44
C VAL A 608 78.52 124.48 4.26
N ASP A 609 79.01 124.22 5.47
CA ASP A 609 78.64 123.02 6.25
C ASP A 609 77.15 122.98 6.66
N LYS A 610 76.52 124.15 6.88
CA LYS A 610 75.16 124.25 7.44
C LYS A 610 74.03 123.75 6.54
N GLN A 611 74.22 123.70 5.22
CA GLN A 611 73.14 123.27 4.33
C GLN A 611 73.07 121.74 4.18
N ALA A 612 74.16 121.02 4.45
CA ALA A 612 74.16 119.56 4.56
C ALA A 612 73.47 119.09 5.85
N GLU A 613 73.67 119.82 6.95
CA GLU A 613 73.06 119.61 8.27
C GLU A 613 71.52 119.57 8.19
N ILE A 614 70.91 120.56 7.51
CA ILE A 614 69.46 120.65 7.28
C ILE A 614 68.90 119.42 6.53
N GLN A 615 69.61 118.92 5.51
CA GLN A 615 69.14 117.76 4.74
C GLN A 615 69.26 116.45 5.53
N ALA A 616 70.32 116.28 6.32
CA ALA A 616 70.49 115.13 7.21
C ALA A 616 69.38 115.08 8.28
N LEU A 617 69.06 116.21 8.91
CA LEU A 617 67.98 116.33 9.89
C LEU A 617 66.61 115.97 9.30
N THR A 618 66.33 116.42 8.06
CA THR A 618 65.07 116.08 7.35
C THR A 618 64.91 114.57 7.16
N VAL A 619 65.97 113.85 6.78
CA VAL A 619 65.93 112.38 6.60
C VAL A 619 65.75 111.67 7.94
N ALA A 620 66.42 112.13 9.01
CA ALA A 620 66.27 111.56 10.34
C ALA A 620 64.83 111.71 10.88
N ILE A 621 64.19 112.86 10.67
CA ILE A 621 62.79 113.13 11.05
C ILE A 621 61.82 112.15 10.36
N GLU A 622 62.01 111.89 9.06
CA GLU A 622 61.14 110.96 8.31
C GLU A 622 61.35 109.49 8.76
N GLN A 623 62.60 109.11 9.08
CA GLN A 623 62.92 107.80 9.64
C GLN A 623 62.35 107.60 11.06
N LEU A 624 62.38 108.64 11.91
CA LEU A 624 61.76 108.61 13.23
C LEU A 624 60.24 108.48 13.13
N LYS A 625 59.58 109.15 12.17
CA LYS A 625 58.14 109.00 11.89
C LYS A 625 57.80 107.55 11.48
N ALA A 626 58.52 106.98 10.52
CA ALA A 626 58.32 105.59 10.12
C ALA A 626 58.58 104.58 11.26
N SER A 627 59.61 104.83 12.09
CA SER A 627 59.87 104.01 13.28
C SER A 627 58.79 104.15 14.35
N LYS A 628 58.18 105.34 14.50
CA LYS A 628 57.05 105.57 15.41
C LYS A 628 55.84 104.76 14.97
N ASP A 629 55.48 104.84 13.70
CA ASP A 629 54.32 104.13 13.14
C ASP A 629 54.46 102.60 13.29
N GLN A 630 55.67 102.07 13.06
CA GLN A 630 55.97 100.64 13.29
C GLN A 630 55.79 100.23 14.76
N VAL A 631 56.34 100.99 15.71
CA VAL A 631 56.19 100.69 17.14
C VAL A 631 54.74 100.88 17.60
N GLN A 632 54.04 101.87 17.05
CA GLN A 632 52.62 102.12 17.31
C GLN A 632 51.73 100.97 16.84
N GLN A 633 52.08 100.31 15.72
CA GLN A 633 51.41 99.08 15.30
C GLN A 633 51.67 97.92 16.27
N THR A 634 52.92 97.72 16.72
CA THR A 634 53.25 96.69 17.73
C THR A 634 52.52 96.93 19.06
N VAL A 635 52.32 98.18 19.47
CA VAL A 635 51.49 98.54 20.64
C VAL A 635 50.05 98.07 20.47
N VAL A 636 49.42 98.31 19.30
CA VAL A 636 48.03 97.86 19.02
C VAL A 636 47.93 96.33 18.98
N GLU A 637 48.90 95.65 18.37
CA GLU A 637 48.94 94.19 18.30
C GLU A 637 49.10 93.54 19.70
N LEU A 638 49.89 94.15 20.58
CA LEU A 638 50.04 93.72 21.98
C LEU A 638 48.77 93.99 22.80
N GLU A 639 48.14 95.16 22.65
CA GLU A 639 46.90 95.50 23.36
C GLU A 639 45.77 94.53 22.97
N GLN A 640 45.64 94.18 21.69
CA GLN A 640 44.66 93.19 21.23
C GLN A 640 44.95 91.77 21.77
N GLN A 641 46.22 91.35 21.81
CA GLN A 641 46.59 90.04 22.39
C GLN A 641 46.32 89.96 23.89
N ILE A 642 46.57 91.05 24.62
CA ILE A 642 46.27 91.16 26.05
C ILE A 642 44.75 91.14 26.30
N GLU A 643 43.93 91.78 25.46
CA GLU A 643 42.46 91.71 25.59
C GLU A 643 41.92 90.28 25.38
N VAL A 644 42.43 89.55 24.38
CA VAL A 644 42.06 88.14 24.13
C VAL A 644 42.50 87.23 25.27
N ALA A 645 43.67 87.46 25.86
CA ALA A 645 44.14 86.67 27.00
C ALA A 645 43.40 87.00 28.31
N ASN A 646 43.10 88.28 28.58
CA ASN A 646 42.29 88.69 29.74
C ASN A 646 40.86 88.13 29.67
N THR A 647 40.23 88.13 28.49
CA THR A 647 38.92 87.49 28.30
C THR A 647 38.97 85.96 28.43
N SER A 648 40.17 85.36 28.29
CA SER A 648 40.41 83.92 28.53
C SER A 648 40.61 83.55 30.01
N GLU A 649 40.82 84.51 30.92
CA GLU A 649 40.87 84.24 32.37
C GLU A 649 39.49 83.79 32.90
N ALA A 650 38.41 84.42 32.39
CA ALA A 650 37.04 84.06 32.75
C ALA A 650 36.64 82.65 32.24
N SER A 651 37.14 82.23 31.07
CA SER A 651 36.89 80.87 30.55
C SER A 651 37.73 79.82 31.29
N LEU A 652 38.94 80.16 31.76
CA LEU A 652 39.74 79.29 32.62
C LEU A 652 38.98 78.93 33.92
N ALA A 653 38.39 79.94 34.59
CA ALA A 653 37.62 79.73 35.81
C ALA A 653 36.36 78.85 35.60
N ALA A 654 35.69 78.98 34.46
CA ALA A 654 34.58 78.10 34.08
C ALA A 654 35.05 76.66 33.81
N LEU A 655 36.15 76.51 33.08
CA LEU A 655 36.75 75.21 32.76
C LEU A 655 37.23 74.45 34.00
N GLU A 656 37.71 75.15 35.04
CA GLU A 656 38.02 74.52 36.34
C GLU A 656 36.78 73.97 37.06
N VAL A 657 35.59 74.53 36.82
CA VAL A 657 34.32 73.97 37.33
C VAL A 657 33.92 72.72 36.54
N GLU A 658 34.06 72.75 35.21
CA GLU A 658 33.82 71.57 34.36
C GLU A 658 34.75 70.40 34.72
N ILE A 659 36.05 70.67 34.88
CA ILE A 659 37.05 69.69 35.34
C ILE A 659 36.65 69.10 36.69
N ARG A 660 36.32 69.93 37.69
CA ARG A 660 35.90 69.45 39.02
C ARG A 660 34.67 68.55 38.95
N ASN A 661 33.69 68.89 38.11
CA ASN A 661 32.49 68.08 37.90
C ASN A 661 32.80 66.76 37.20
N ALA A 662 33.70 66.76 36.21
CA ALA A 662 34.18 65.55 35.53
C ALA A 662 34.94 64.63 36.49
N THR A 663 35.85 65.16 37.33
CA THR A 663 36.56 64.39 38.37
C THR A 663 35.59 63.76 39.37
N ALA A 664 34.59 64.50 39.86
CA ALA A 664 33.59 63.96 40.79
C ALA A 664 32.70 62.86 40.14
N SER A 665 32.39 63.00 38.85
CA SER A 665 31.69 61.96 38.08
C SER A 665 32.54 60.69 37.93
N ILE A 666 33.85 60.83 37.70
CA ILE A 666 34.80 59.73 37.64
C ILE A 666 34.89 59.01 39.00
N GLU A 667 35.00 59.74 40.11
CA GLU A 667 35.09 59.17 41.47
C GLU A 667 33.82 58.35 41.81
N GLU A 668 32.63 58.85 41.48
CA GLU A 668 31.38 58.12 41.68
C GLU A 668 31.25 56.89 40.76
N LEU A 669 31.70 56.97 39.50
CA LEU A 669 31.75 55.82 38.60
C LEU A 669 32.75 54.74 39.06
N GLU A 670 33.93 55.12 39.54
CA GLU A 670 34.91 54.19 40.11
C GLU A 670 34.39 53.52 41.38
N LYS A 671 33.67 54.27 42.23
CA LYS A 671 32.97 53.74 43.40
C LYS A 671 31.87 52.73 43.02
N GLN A 672 31.02 53.03 42.04
CA GLN A 672 30.00 52.09 41.55
C GLN A 672 30.61 50.84 40.91
N LEU A 673 31.72 50.98 40.19
CA LEU A 673 32.46 49.86 39.61
C LEU A 673 33.09 49.00 40.72
N ALA A 674 33.66 49.60 41.76
CA ALA A 674 34.20 48.88 42.91
C ALA A 674 33.12 48.11 43.69
N GLU A 675 31.94 48.71 43.90
CA GLU A 675 30.80 48.04 44.55
C GLU A 675 30.29 46.83 43.74
N LYS A 676 30.24 46.94 42.41
CA LYS A 676 29.78 45.85 41.52
C LYS A 676 30.86 44.83 41.17
N THR A 677 32.14 45.12 41.42
CA THR A 677 33.27 44.23 41.05
C THR A 677 33.13 42.81 41.62
N PRO A 678 32.78 42.59 42.92
CA PRO A 678 32.57 41.23 43.44
C PRO A 678 31.49 40.45 42.68
N LYS A 679 30.37 41.12 42.33
CA LYS A 679 29.27 40.51 41.56
C LYS A 679 29.70 40.17 40.14
N ALA A 680 30.47 41.05 39.51
CA ALA A 680 31.04 40.81 38.18
C ALA A 680 32.16 39.74 38.19
N THR A 681 32.80 39.44 39.33
CA THR A 681 33.68 38.27 39.47
C THR A 681 32.87 36.97 39.47
N ILE A 682 31.85 36.88 40.33
CA ILE A 682 30.93 35.73 40.38
C ILE A 682 30.27 35.49 39.01
N ALA A 683 29.83 36.55 38.33
CA ALA A 683 29.24 36.43 37.00
C ALA A 683 30.22 35.90 35.93
N ARG A 684 31.53 36.21 36.02
CA ARG A 684 32.57 35.62 35.15
C ARG A 684 32.82 34.15 35.49
N GLU A 685 32.77 33.77 36.77
CA GLU A 685 32.86 32.37 37.21
C GLU A 685 31.66 31.55 36.70
N VAL A 686 30.45 32.11 36.72
CA VAL A 686 29.25 31.50 36.13
C VAL A 686 29.42 31.32 34.61
N GLU A 687 29.82 32.33 33.83
CA GLU A 687 30.04 32.13 32.38
C GLU A 687 31.12 31.07 32.11
N ALA A 688 32.19 31.01 32.91
CA ALA A 688 33.23 29.97 32.77
C ALA A 688 32.68 28.57 33.06
N ALA A 689 31.83 28.41 34.09
CA ALA A 689 31.16 27.15 34.39
C ALA A 689 30.22 26.72 33.25
N LEU A 690 29.50 27.67 32.63
CA LEU A 690 28.57 27.42 31.53
C LEU A 690 29.24 26.99 30.21
N LEU A 691 30.54 27.25 30.03
CA LEU A 691 31.31 26.71 28.91
C LEU A 691 31.74 25.25 29.11
N ALA A 692 31.75 24.76 30.36
CA ALA A 692 32.18 23.41 30.71
C ALA A 692 30.97 22.44 30.72
N VAL A 693 30.50 22.10 29.52
CA VAL A 693 29.42 21.14 29.24
C VAL A 693 29.91 19.89 28.50
N ASN A 694 29.13 18.81 28.59
CA ASN A 694 29.31 17.59 27.78
C ASN A 694 28.60 17.69 26.41
N GLU A 695 28.69 16.63 25.60
CA GLU A 695 28.10 16.56 24.25
C GLU A 695 26.56 16.68 24.24
N LYS A 696 25.88 16.40 25.37
CA LYS A 696 24.42 16.58 25.55
C LYS A 696 24.05 17.99 26.06
N GLY A 697 25.01 18.91 26.16
CA GLY A 697 24.82 20.25 26.70
C GLY A 697 24.62 20.30 28.22
N GLU A 698 25.00 19.23 28.93
CA GLU A 698 24.91 19.15 30.39
C GLU A 698 26.19 19.67 31.05
N LEU A 699 26.04 20.50 32.07
CA LEU A 699 27.15 20.95 32.92
C LEU A 699 27.83 19.77 33.60
N THR A 700 29.15 19.80 33.73
CA THR A 700 29.87 18.86 34.62
C THR A 700 29.43 19.06 36.07
N ASP A 701 29.54 18.04 36.92
CA ASP A 701 29.19 18.13 38.35
C ASP A 701 29.89 19.32 39.05
N ALA A 702 31.15 19.59 38.68
CA ALA A 702 31.92 20.72 39.18
C ALA A 702 31.38 22.07 38.67
N SER A 703 30.96 22.14 37.40
CA SER A 703 30.30 23.32 36.83
C SER A 703 28.93 23.56 37.48
N ALA A 704 28.13 22.52 37.67
CA ALA A 704 26.81 22.60 38.30
C ALA A 704 26.90 23.06 39.76
N ALA A 705 27.92 22.61 40.50
CA ALA A 705 28.19 23.03 41.88
C ALA A 705 28.57 24.53 42.03
N ILE A 706 29.03 25.19 40.97
CA ILE A 706 29.22 26.66 40.96
C ILE A 706 27.86 27.39 40.89
N LEU A 707 26.85 26.78 40.24
CA LEU A 707 25.51 27.34 40.12
C LEU A 707 24.64 27.06 41.34
N GLY A 708 24.66 25.84 41.87
CA GLY A 708 23.78 25.45 42.99
C GLY A 708 24.01 24.01 43.47
N GLN A 709 23.33 23.63 44.54
CA GLN A 709 23.44 22.29 45.11
C GLN A 709 22.40 21.34 44.52
N VAL A 710 22.84 20.29 43.84
CA VAL A 710 22.00 19.13 43.51
C VAL A 710 21.95 18.17 44.70
N SER A 711 20.77 17.70 45.06
CA SER A 711 20.52 16.70 46.11
C SER A 711 19.56 15.63 45.58
N ILE A 712 19.83 14.36 45.92
CA ILE A 712 19.02 13.20 45.50
C ILE A 712 18.78 12.33 46.73
N ASP A 713 17.53 12.26 47.20
CA ASP A 713 17.11 11.28 48.20
C ASP A 713 16.49 10.07 47.49
N LYS A 714 17.27 8.98 47.42
CA LYS A 714 16.83 7.70 46.82
C LYS A 714 15.85 6.91 47.71
N ALA A 715 15.59 7.32 48.95
CA ALA A 715 14.58 6.69 49.81
C ALA A 715 13.18 7.28 49.60
N THR A 716 13.09 8.52 49.11
CA THR A 716 11.82 9.22 48.80
C THR A 716 11.64 9.53 47.32
N ASN A 717 12.57 9.11 46.47
CA ASN A 717 12.65 9.45 45.04
C ASN A 717 12.60 10.98 44.78
N HIS A 718 13.14 11.77 45.71
CA HIS A 718 13.10 13.22 45.67
C HIS A 718 14.41 13.81 45.13
N VAL A 719 14.29 14.72 44.17
CA VAL A 719 15.41 15.47 43.57
C VAL A 719 15.21 16.95 43.84
N VAL A 720 16.28 17.64 44.25
CA VAL A 720 16.29 19.09 44.44
C VAL A 720 17.55 19.68 43.81
N PHE A 721 17.40 20.81 43.10
CA PHE A 721 18.50 21.68 42.70
C PHE A 721 18.24 23.09 43.26
N ASP A 722 19.08 23.53 44.19
CA ASP A 722 18.90 24.78 44.94
C ASP A 722 20.04 25.78 44.68
N ILE A 723 19.70 26.90 44.02
CA ILE A 723 20.58 28.06 43.80
C ILE A 723 20.38 29.01 44.98
N THR A 724 21.39 29.04 45.86
CA THR A 724 21.31 29.74 47.16
C THR A 724 22.12 31.03 47.22
N ASN A 725 22.94 31.31 46.19
CA ASN A 725 23.73 32.53 46.08
C ASN A 725 22.98 33.54 45.19
N PRO A 726 22.61 34.73 45.71
CA PRO A 726 21.81 35.71 44.97
C PRO A 726 22.56 36.33 43.78
N ASP A 727 23.89 36.38 43.81
CA ASP A 727 24.69 36.95 42.72
C ASP A 727 24.90 35.94 41.58
N VAL A 728 24.92 34.64 41.90
CA VAL A 728 24.80 33.57 40.90
C VAL A 728 23.41 33.58 40.27
N LEU A 729 22.34 33.69 41.07
CA LEU A 729 20.98 33.80 40.54
C LEU A 729 20.79 35.05 39.67
N ALA A 730 21.36 36.19 40.05
CA ALA A 730 21.35 37.41 39.25
C ALA A 730 22.07 37.25 37.90
N SER A 731 23.15 36.45 37.86
CA SER A 731 23.90 36.14 36.65
C SER A 731 23.12 35.27 35.65
N LEU A 732 22.10 34.54 36.12
CA LEU A 732 21.26 33.64 35.32
C LEU A 732 19.92 34.27 34.87
N ARG A 733 19.64 35.53 35.23
CA ARG A 733 18.42 36.24 34.82
C ARG A 733 18.32 36.37 33.31
N GLY A 734 17.13 36.11 32.77
CA GLY A 734 16.86 36.04 31.33
C GLY A 734 17.25 34.72 30.66
N ARG A 735 17.89 33.77 31.38
CA ARG A 735 18.28 32.45 30.84
C ARG A 735 17.32 31.35 31.28
N GLN A 736 17.18 30.34 30.44
CA GLN A 736 16.52 29.08 30.80
C GLN A 736 17.48 28.21 31.60
N VAL A 737 17.04 27.74 32.76
CA VAL A 737 17.68 26.65 33.52
C VAL A 737 16.85 25.39 33.30
N THR A 738 17.51 24.25 33.12
CA THR A 738 16.87 22.95 32.94
C THR A 738 17.50 21.89 33.83
N MET A 739 16.70 21.20 34.64
CA MET A 739 17.10 20.03 35.41
C MET A 739 16.67 18.76 34.68
N SER A 740 17.65 17.97 34.23
CA SER A 740 17.48 16.69 33.55
C SER A 740 17.61 15.54 34.54
N ILE A 741 16.53 14.81 34.83
CA ILE A 741 16.51 13.63 35.69
C ILE A 741 16.47 12.38 34.82
N TYR A 742 17.50 11.55 34.90
CA TYR A 742 17.57 10.25 34.22
C TYR A 742 16.98 9.16 35.11
N ALA A 743 16.08 8.36 34.57
CA ALA A 743 15.34 7.34 35.31
C ALA A 743 15.09 6.06 34.51
N THR A 744 14.75 4.98 35.22
CA THR A 744 14.19 3.74 34.67
C THR A 744 12.93 3.36 35.44
N ILE A 745 12.09 2.50 34.87
CA ILE A 745 11.03 1.83 35.64
C ILE A 745 11.66 0.62 36.33
N ASN A 746 11.32 0.39 37.61
CA ASN A 746 11.70 -0.83 38.31
C ASN A 746 11.00 -2.04 37.64
N PRO A 747 11.73 -3.04 37.11
CA PRO A 747 11.12 -4.14 36.35
C PRO A 747 10.16 -5.00 37.19
N GLU A 748 10.36 -5.05 38.51
CA GLU A 748 9.52 -5.80 39.46
C GLU A 748 8.45 -4.93 40.15
N ALA A 749 8.19 -3.71 39.66
CA ALA A 749 7.17 -2.83 40.25
C ALA A 749 5.75 -3.22 39.83
N ASP A 750 4.87 -3.36 40.83
CA ASP A 750 3.43 -3.44 40.62
C ASP A 750 2.88 -2.08 40.14
N LEU A 751 2.43 -2.02 38.89
CA LEU A 751 1.86 -0.82 38.30
C LEU A 751 0.33 -0.79 38.34
N SER A 752 -0.33 -1.69 39.08
CA SER A 752 -1.81 -1.77 39.16
C SER A 752 -2.48 -0.45 39.58
N ASN A 753 -1.78 0.39 40.35
CA ASN A 753 -2.27 1.71 40.78
C ASN A 753 -2.20 2.80 39.69
N TYR A 754 -1.56 2.51 38.55
CA TYR A 754 -1.33 3.43 37.43
C TYR A 754 -2.07 3.00 36.16
N VAL A 755 -2.97 2.02 36.25
CA VAL A 755 -3.74 1.50 35.11
C VAL A 755 -4.94 2.41 34.81
N THR A 756 -5.10 2.84 33.56
CA THR A 756 -6.25 3.64 33.11
C THR A 756 -7.53 2.81 32.98
N ASP A 757 -8.67 3.48 32.78
CA ASP A 757 -9.94 2.85 32.40
C ASP A 757 -9.85 2.05 31.08
N LYS A 758 -8.97 2.47 30.16
CA LYS A 758 -8.60 1.74 28.95
C LYS A 758 -7.55 0.62 29.14
N GLY A 759 -7.09 0.36 30.36
CA GLY A 759 -6.14 -0.71 30.66
C GLY A 759 -4.68 -0.41 30.29
N ILE A 760 -4.31 0.88 30.14
CA ILE A 760 -2.94 1.31 29.87
C ILE A 760 -2.23 1.54 31.22
N GLU A 761 -1.07 0.92 31.45
CA GLU A 761 -0.17 1.29 32.56
C GLU A 761 0.46 2.66 32.24
N LEU A 762 0.16 3.69 33.02
CA LEU A 762 0.50 5.08 32.69
C LEU A 762 1.06 5.82 33.90
N VAL A 763 2.40 5.84 34.05
CA VAL A 763 3.08 6.44 35.21
C VAL A 763 3.18 7.97 35.03
N PRO A 764 2.53 8.79 35.86
CA PRO A 764 2.59 10.25 35.77
C PRO A 764 3.81 10.82 36.50
N ASN A 765 4.22 12.04 36.16
CA ASN A 765 5.16 12.81 36.95
C ASN A 765 4.94 14.34 36.79
N THR A 766 5.08 15.11 37.87
CA THR A 766 4.93 16.59 37.91
C THR A 766 5.95 17.21 38.87
N ALA A 767 6.80 18.09 38.35
CA ALA A 767 7.80 18.83 39.13
C ALA A 767 7.27 20.19 39.60
N SER A 768 8.11 20.94 40.32
CA SER A 768 7.82 22.33 40.67
C SER A 768 9.09 23.18 40.81
N VAL A 769 8.92 24.50 40.73
CA VAL A 769 9.98 25.48 41.03
C VAL A 769 9.48 26.48 42.08
N THR A 770 10.37 26.92 42.97
CA THR A 770 10.08 27.81 44.08
C THR A 770 11.15 28.91 44.18
N PHE A 771 10.75 30.12 44.59
CA PHE A 771 11.64 31.28 44.75
C PHE A 771 11.72 31.71 46.21
N ASP A 772 12.90 32.16 46.65
CA ASP A 772 13.19 32.59 48.03
C ASP A 772 12.76 31.56 49.11
N ARG A 773 12.65 30.28 48.71
CA ARG A 773 12.09 29.17 49.50
C ARG A 773 10.69 29.47 50.08
N ASN A 774 9.94 30.38 49.46
CA ASN A 774 8.61 30.81 49.87
C ASN A 774 7.53 29.94 49.18
N PRO A 775 6.73 29.13 49.91
CA PRO A 775 5.71 28.26 49.32
C PRO A 775 4.64 28.98 48.47
N GLN A 776 4.43 30.29 48.66
CA GLN A 776 3.50 31.09 47.85
C GLN A 776 4.02 31.40 46.44
N THR A 777 5.31 31.20 46.18
CA THR A 777 5.94 31.38 44.85
C THR A 777 6.03 30.08 44.04
N LYS A 778 5.57 28.96 44.63
CA LYS A 778 5.77 27.62 44.09
C LYS A 778 4.90 27.36 42.85
N LYS A 779 5.50 27.47 41.66
CA LYS A 779 4.86 27.10 40.38
C LYS A 779 5.03 25.59 40.14
N LYS A 780 3.98 24.89 39.71
CA LYS A 780 4.06 23.48 39.27
C LYS A 780 4.27 23.39 37.76
N THR A 781 4.89 22.31 37.29
CA THR A 781 4.91 22.00 35.86
C THR A 781 3.58 21.43 35.38
N ASN A 782 3.43 21.29 34.06
CA ASN A 782 2.51 20.30 33.50
C ASN A 782 2.87 18.88 34.03
N THR A 783 1.89 17.98 34.01
CA THR A 783 2.14 16.54 34.15
C THR A 783 2.70 15.99 32.83
N VAL A 784 3.59 15.02 32.94
CA VAL A 784 4.04 14.16 31.84
C VAL A 784 3.80 12.70 32.22
N THR A 785 3.74 11.79 31.25
CA THR A 785 3.41 10.37 31.48
C THR A 785 4.32 9.42 30.72
N VAL A 786 4.57 8.23 31.29
CA VAL A 786 5.36 7.15 30.69
C VAL A 786 4.54 5.87 30.66
N THR A 787 4.48 5.22 29.49
CA THR A 787 3.89 3.88 29.32
C THR A 787 5.01 2.84 29.26
N PRO A 788 5.14 1.93 30.24
CA PRO A 788 5.92 0.70 30.05
C PRO A 788 5.22 -0.25 29.08
N PRO A 789 5.95 -1.14 28.38
CA PRO A 789 5.32 -2.24 27.69
C PRO A 789 4.67 -3.19 28.72
N PRO A 790 3.41 -3.61 28.53
CA PRO A 790 2.68 -4.46 29.48
C PRO A 790 3.37 -5.80 29.72
N LEU A 791 3.12 -6.43 30.87
CA LEU A 791 3.56 -7.81 31.08
C LEU A 791 2.73 -8.76 30.18
N PRO A 792 3.34 -9.83 29.60
CA PRO A 792 2.62 -10.78 28.77
C PRO A 792 1.62 -11.58 29.61
N GLU A 793 0.35 -11.56 29.22
CA GLU A 793 -0.70 -12.34 29.89
C GLU A 793 -0.73 -13.80 29.41
N PRO A 794 -1.13 -14.76 30.26
CA PRO A 794 -1.37 -16.13 29.82
C PRO A 794 -2.52 -16.17 28.79
N PRO A 795 -2.47 -17.07 27.79
CA PRO A 795 -3.50 -17.16 26.76
C PRO A 795 -4.87 -17.52 27.34
N VAL A 796 -5.91 -16.97 26.70
CA VAL A 796 -7.30 -17.35 26.98
C VAL A 796 -7.57 -18.73 26.35
N PRO A 797 -7.96 -19.76 27.12
CA PRO A 797 -8.22 -21.08 26.55
C PRO A 797 -9.42 -21.07 25.59
N PRO A 798 -9.34 -21.73 24.42
CA PRO A 798 -10.51 -21.95 23.58
C PRO A 798 -11.52 -22.86 24.29
N THR A 799 -12.81 -22.61 24.05
CA THR A 799 -13.90 -23.45 24.58
C THR A 799 -13.81 -24.86 24.00
N PRO A 800 -13.89 -25.94 24.82
CA PRO A 800 -13.80 -27.31 24.31
C PRO A 800 -14.95 -27.63 23.34
N LEU A 801 -14.59 -28.07 22.14
CA LEU A 801 -15.53 -28.43 21.07
C LEU A 801 -16.27 -29.76 21.34
N PRO A 802 -17.51 -29.92 20.85
CA PRO A 802 -18.18 -31.22 20.84
C PRO A 802 -17.55 -32.17 19.81
N PRO A 803 -17.57 -33.50 20.05
CA PRO A 803 -17.22 -34.48 19.02
C PRO A 803 -18.24 -34.46 17.88
N LEU A 804 -17.78 -34.77 16.67
CA LEU A 804 -18.63 -34.90 15.47
C LEU A 804 -19.84 -35.83 15.73
N PRO A 805 -21.02 -35.52 15.16
CA PRO A 805 -22.12 -36.48 15.15
C PRO A 805 -21.73 -37.66 14.24
N PRO A 806 -22.23 -38.88 14.51
CA PRO A 806 -22.07 -39.99 13.58
C PRO A 806 -22.68 -39.62 12.22
N VAL A 807 -21.94 -39.83 11.14
CA VAL A 807 -22.50 -39.80 9.78
C VAL A 807 -23.56 -40.92 9.71
N GLU A 808 -24.82 -40.59 9.42
CA GLU A 808 -25.83 -41.62 9.17
C GLU A 808 -25.44 -42.40 7.91
N PRO A 809 -25.29 -43.74 7.99
CA PRO A 809 -25.01 -44.54 6.81
C PRO A 809 -26.23 -44.51 5.88
N PRO A 810 -26.03 -44.59 4.55
CA PRO A 810 -27.14 -44.61 3.60
C PRO A 810 -28.11 -45.75 3.92
N VAL A 811 -29.41 -45.45 3.83
CA VAL A 811 -30.52 -46.34 4.25
C VAL A 811 -30.35 -47.74 3.62
N PRO A 812 -30.13 -48.80 4.43
CA PRO A 812 -29.95 -50.14 3.89
C PRO A 812 -31.24 -50.69 3.26
N SER A 813 -31.12 -51.24 2.06
CA SER A 813 -32.21 -51.95 1.39
C SER A 813 -32.52 -53.28 2.08
N ASP A 814 -33.61 -53.28 2.86
CA ASP A 814 -34.26 -54.44 3.52
C ASP A 814 -33.46 -55.19 4.63
N PRO A 815 -34.16 -55.86 5.56
CA PRO A 815 -33.58 -56.30 6.83
C PRO A 815 -32.84 -57.66 6.78
N PRO A 816 -31.84 -57.88 7.65
CA PRO A 816 -31.06 -59.11 7.70
C PRO A 816 -31.80 -60.29 8.36
N THR A 817 -31.46 -61.50 7.95
CA THR A 817 -31.89 -62.76 8.60
C THR A 817 -31.17 -63.00 9.93
N GLN A 818 -31.88 -63.58 10.90
CA GLN A 818 -31.37 -63.80 12.27
C GLN A 818 -30.31 -64.94 12.39
N PRO A 819 -29.49 -64.94 13.46
CA PRO A 819 -28.27 -65.72 13.55
C PRO A 819 -28.45 -67.16 14.06
N THR A 820 -27.46 -68.01 13.78
CA THR A 820 -27.27 -69.33 14.41
C THR A 820 -26.50 -69.25 15.74
N PRO A 821 -26.68 -70.19 16.70
CA PRO A 821 -26.07 -70.12 18.04
C PRO A 821 -24.57 -70.52 18.08
N PRO A 822 -23.86 -70.24 19.20
CA PRO A 822 -22.39 -70.31 19.26
C PRO A 822 -21.81 -71.69 19.59
N THR A 823 -20.54 -71.88 19.23
CA THR A 823 -19.70 -73.05 19.59
C THR A 823 -18.71 -72.67 20.71
N PRO A 824 -18.51 -73.49 21.77
CA PRO A 824 -17.65 -73.16 22.91
C PRO A 824 -16.13 -73.28 22.62
N PRO A 825 -15.26 -72.70 23.48
CA PRO A 825 -13.87 -72.38 23.14
C PRO A 825 -12.82 -73.46 23.51
N THR A 826 -11.65 -73.37 22.89
CA THR A 826 -10.43 -74.12 23.27
C THR A 826 -9.17 -73.26 23.29
N THR A 827 -8.80 -72.80 24.49
CA THR A 827 -7.45 -72.89 25.13
C THR A 827 -6.17 -72.34 24.43
N PRO A 828 -5.09 -71.98 25.16
CA PRO A 828 -4.85 -70.58 25.54
C PRO A 828 -3.44 -70.07 25.06
N PRO A 829 -2.78 -69.03 25.64
CA PRO A 829 -1.82 -68.20 24.90
C PRO A 829 -0.40 -68.76 24.74
N ALA A 830 0.33 -68.20 23.78
CA ALA A 830 1.79 -68.23 23.67
C ALA A 830 2.40 -66.89 24.13
N GLU A 831 3.68 -66.91 24.53
CA GLU A 831 4.31 -65.85 25.33
C GLU A 831 4.79 -64.62 24.54
N SER A 832 4.86 -63.49 25.26
CA SER A 832 5.53 -62.27 24.82
C SER A 832 7.06 -62.40 24.92
N THR A 833 7.80 -61.91 23.92
CA THR A 833 9.26 -61.71 24.03
C THR A 833 9.67 -60.28 23.61
N PRO A 834 10.71 -59.69 24.21
CA PRO A 834 10.99 -58.24 24.10
C PRO A 834 11.97 -57.88 22.96
N PRO A 835 12.04 -56.60 22.55
CA PRO A 835 13.00 -56.15 21.54
C PRO A 835 14.46 -56.21 22.05
N THR A 836 15.39 -56.55 21.15
CA THR A 836 16.84 -56.65 21.46
C THR A 836 17.59 -55.38 21.04
N PRO A 837 18.47 -54.79 21.88
CA PRO A 837 19.08 -53.48 21.59
C PRO A 837 20.50 -53.52 20.99
N GLY A 838 20.72 -52.66 19.98
CA GLY A 838 21.92 -51.81 19.84
C GLY A 838 23.25 -52.38 19.30
N LYS A 839 23.84 -51.66 18.32
CA LYS A 839 25.29 -51.41 18.09
C LYS A 839 25.47 -50.40 16.93
N THR A 840 25.81 -49.14 17.18
CA THR A 840 27.17 -48.52 17.30
C THR A 840 27.95 -48.33 16.00
N LEU A 841 28.60 -47.15 15.91
CA LEU A 841 29.45 -46.63 14.82
C LEU A 841 30.60 -47.55 14.38
N PRO A 842 31.23 -47.23 13.23
CA PRO A 842 32.63 -46.77 13.27
C PRO A 842 32.85 -45.34 12.69
N LYS A 843 34.09 -44.84 12.82
CA LYS A 843 34.56 -43.52 12.33
C LYS A 843 35.91 -43.69 11.60
N THR A 844 36.32 -42.68 10.83
CA THR A 844 37.61 -42.52 10.09
C THR A 844 37.83 -43.44 8.86
N GLY A 845 38.42 -42.98 7.74
CA GLY A 845 38.74 -41.60 7.31
C GLY A 845 39.84 -41.52 6.22
N VAL A 846 39.94 -40.36 5.51
CA VAL A 846 41.03 -39.95 4.57
C VAL A 846 41.04 -40.78 3.24
N ALA A 847 41.31 -40.33 1.99
CA ALA A 847 41.97 -39.17 1.34
C ALA A 847 41.38 -38.99 -0.11
N GLU A 848 41.72 -38.05 -1.02
CA GLU A 848 42.39 -36.72 -1.02
C GLU A 848 42.25 -36.01 -2.42
N ASN A 849 42.52 -34.69 -2.46
CA ASN A 849 43.03 -33.85 -3.59
C ASN A 849 42.25 -33.54 -4.89
N GLY A 850 42.31 -32.25 -5.27
CA GLY A 850 41.81 -31.70 -6.56
C GLY A 850 41.88 -30.15 -6.67
N MET A 851 43.08 -29.54 -6.63
CA MET A 851 43.30 -28.09 -6.91
C MET A 851 43.25 -27.79 -8.43
N TYR A 852 43.15 -26.57 -8.99
CA TYR A 852 43.62 -25.21 -8.59
C TYR A 852 42.81 -24.10 -9.29
N ALA A 853 42.80 -22.86 -8.73
CA ALA A 853 42.84 -21.60 -9.50
C ALA A 853 43.28 -20.39 -8.63
N LEU A 854 44.42 -19.77 -8.95
CA LEU A 854 45.04 -18.63 -8.24
C LEU A 854 45.99 -17.88 -9.23
N VAL A 855 46.27 -16.57 -9.14
CA VAL A 855 45.69 -15.43 -8.39
C VAL A 855 46.13 -14.11 -9.10
N GLY A 856 45.47 -12.97 -8.87
CA GLY A 856 45.88 -11.66 -9.42
C GLY A 856 45.65 -10.49 -8.45
N MET A 857 46.72 -9.80 -8.06
CA MET A 857 46.68 -8.61 -7.17
C MET A 857 46.31 -7.33 -7.97
N ILE A 858 46.07 -6.17 -7.34
CA ILE A 858 47.13 -5.22 -6.91
C ILE A 858 46.61 -4.27 -5.81
N LEU A 859 47.54 -3.84 -4.94
CA LEU A 859 47.32 -2.90 -3.83
C LEU A 859 47.59 -1.45 -4.26
N GLY A 860 46.93 -0.44 -3.66
CA GLY A 860 47.15 0.97 -4.01
C GLY A 860 46.65 1.98 -2.98
N THR A 861 47.47 2.29 -1.96
CA THR A 861 47.21 3.37 -1.00
C THR A 861 47.87 4.68 -1.43
N LEU A 862 47.14 5.80 -1.48
CA LEU A 862 47.76 7.13 -1.35
C LEU A 862 46.80 8.19 -0.81
N THR A 863 47.24 8.90 0.23
CA THR A 863 46.60 10.12 0.74
C THR A 863 47.08 11.35 -0.01
N LEU A 864 46.20 12.32 -0.29
CA LEU A 864 46.58 13.73 -0.16
C LEU A 864 45.38 14.65 0.13
N VAL A 865 45.65 15.71 0.89
CA VAL A 865 44.71 16.79 1.22
C VAL A 865 44.72 17.85 0.12
N PHE A 866 43.55 18.42 -0.22
CA PHE A 866 43.51 19.84 -0.62
C PHE A 866 42.31 20.58 -0.06
N ARG A 867 42.53 21.87 0.26
CA ARG A 867 41.64 22.73 1.05
C ARG A 867 41.61 24.12 0.42
N ARG A 868 40.51 24.55 -0.21
CA ARG A 868 40.15 25.99 -0.30
C ARG A 868 38.75 26.32 -0.84
N ARG A 869 38.14 27.24 -0.08
CA ARG A 869 36.97 28.12 -0.33
C ARG A 869 36.80 28.67 -1.75
N LYS A 870 35.51 28.90 -2.07
CA LYS A 870 34.86 29.92 -2.93
C LYS A 870 33.97 29.26 -3.99
N GLN A 871 32.74 29.72 -4.23
CA GLN A 871 32.11 30.96 -3.73
C GLN A 871 31.23 30.75 -2.50
#